data_AF-A0A6G7X701-F1
#
_entry.id   AF-A0A6G7X701-F1
#
_cell.length_a   1.000
_cell.length_b   1.000
_cell.length_c   1.000
_cell.angle_alpha   90.00
_cell.angle_beta   90.00
_cell.angle_gamma   90.00
#
_symmetry.space_group_name_H-M   'P 1'
#
loop_
_entity.id
_entity.type
_entity.pdbx_description
1 polymer ?
#
loop_
_entity_poly.entity_id
_entity_poly.type
_entity_poly.pdbx_seq_one_letter_code
_entity_poly.pdbx_strand_id
1 'polypeptide(L)'
;MTQNLFMQTKRANIVLPDDQMNNKSKSSIASERVTFRNSGSSGINGEVALKDGQNKLDTSAVYRLPEVEVKAQGRFTAERDGRINVDFKIIVPKEILSDNWRLVLNPKLLHNDSVVSLQKVILNGRGFVDKQKQDYDDYDKFLKSIVDKSQYDSIYLDRDNISRDIRKRQEYYFNIYKKDMKEQMDYEKWKTKREEEDAYMDAMKIRYKTEQYHRYARKAIDHTVRNMVENKDTTGLHAKYMKDYERKTKKHISRYLDDFSFHGDKDSLESFKKEMELMRVPKKYRELYETNRQIADINNHVFTLKDSIEISKHRYFFDEIVLNELAATRKDEMFEKMVKFPYIENKAEIRLDTIIPSGSNFVFYYTQEYPVVEGLKKIRLTMDSKIQAIDRSEYKLQGADTLSYFIASLAQLADVSLISKRTELHRNLYDRISVYTRYKTAKSAMLVYEIDYQDNRANMDKFLDSYRKYINSPEFTIDSVTLIVTTSLEGDYEDNYELTSKRALSVKNYLKGALPDSDVESLFKIKHKGEDWNTLLAQIRKTDDIVNKEDIQTMLTNAVYPDQCEEDIKKQFPADYRIMKDSIYPLLRRADFVIDLHRTGLVSDTVKIEYRSDYEEGIRLLQDREYWKAIEILANYPDYNTALCLVCLGYNSKAYDLLTNLTPTGNTEYLLAILCSRMQKEREAVSHLLKSYELDPSKIYRSKLDPEVTALIRKHNLQSHVDRILEKENQKTETIDIK
;
A
#
# COMPACT_ATOMS: atom_id res chain seq x y z
N MET A 1 4.90 -36.87 -10.93
CA MET A 1 5.81 -36.43 -9.84
C MET A 1 5.09 -36.14 -8.53
N THR A 2 3.83 -35.68 -8.55
CA THR A 2 3.06 -35.39 -7.32
C THR A 2 2.47 -36.61 -6.61
N GLN A 3 2.60 -37.84 -7.16
CA GLN A 3 2.03 -39.06 -6.57
C GLN A 3 2.43 -39.28 -5.10
N ASN A 4 3.68 -39.00 -4.74
CA ASN A 4 4.17 -39.18 -3.37
C ASN A 4 3.44 -38.28 -2.36
N LEU A 5 2.88 -37.14 -2.79
CA LEU A 5 2.09 -36.24 -1.94
C LEU A 5 0.75 -36.85 -1.53
N PHE A 6 0.20 -37.78 -2.32
CA PHE A 6 -1.02 -38.52 -1.97
C PHE A 6 -0.76 -39.61 -0.92
N MET A 7 0.49 -40.05 -0.79
CA MET A 7 0.89 -41.15 0.08
C MET A 7 1.38 -40.68 1.46
N GLN A 8 1.28 -39.38 1.76
CA GLN A 8 1.75 -38.79 3.00
C GLN A 8 0.75 -37.77 3.54
N THR A 9 0.66 -37.65 4.87
CA THR A 9 -0.34 -36.81 5.56
C THR A 9 0.22 -35.48 6.04
N LYS A 10 1.51 -35.17 5.82
CA LYS A 10 2.10 -33.90 6.25
C LYS A 10 1.65 -32.77 5.33
N ARG A 11 1.44 -31.60 5.93
CA ARG A 11 1.05 -30.36 5.24
C ARG A 11 1.85 -29.19 5.77
N ALA A 12 1.96 -28.13 4.97
CA ALA A 12 2.42 -26.85 5.45
C ALA A 12 1.40 -26.31 6.46
N ASN A 13 1.88 -25.78 7.59
CA ASN A 13 1.01 -25.28 8.64
C ASN A 13 1.49 -23.92 9.16
N ILE A 14 0.60 -23.23 9.85
CA ILE A 14 0.90 -22.00 10.56
C ILE A 14 0.79 -22.24 12.06
N VAL A 15 1.70 -21.65 12.82
CA VAL A 15 1.71 -21.74 14.29
C VAL A 15 2.03 -20.39 14.91
N LEU A 16 1.60 -20.19 16.15
CA LEU A 16 1.98 -18.98 16.90
C LEU A 16 3.49 -18.97 17.19
N PRO A 17 4.12 -17.79 17.26
CA PRO A 17 5.51 -17.67 17.68
C PRO A 17 5.67 -18.06 19.15
N ASP A 18 6.56 -19.02 19.46
CA ASP A 18 6.94 -19.31 20.84
C ASP A 18 7.59 -18.08 21.50
N ASP A 19 7.19 -17.78 22.74
CA ASP A 19 7.83 -16.73 23.55
C ASP A 19 9.25 -17.13 24.04
N GLN A 20 9.71 -18.36 23.76
CA GLN A 20 11.03 -18.88 24.18
C GLN A 20 11.92 -19.27 22.98
N MET A 21 13.10 -18.64 22.92
CA MET A 21 14.21 -19.06 22.05
C MET A 21 14.79 -20.39 22.55
N ASN A 22 14.39 -21.52 21.97
CA ASN A 22 15.16 -22.76 22.05
C ASN A 22 15.77 -23.09 20.69
N ASN A 23 17.00 -22.62 20.50
CA ASN A 23 17.78 -22.74 19.28
C ASN A 23 18.48 -24.12 19.21
N LYS A 24 17.69 -25.21 19.19
CA LYS A 24 18.20 -26.57 18.97
C LYS A 24 17.31 -27.35 18.01
N SER A 25 17.33 -26.97 16.74
CA SER A 25 17.01 -27.91 15.66
C SER A 25 17.77 -27.51 14.39
N LYS A 26 18.29 -28.49 13.65
CA LYS A 26 18.82 -28.31 12.27
C LYS A 26 17.66 -27.99 11.31
N SER A 27 17.02 -26.83 11.50
CA SER A 27 15.99 -26.29 10.59
C SER A 27 16.57 -25.13 9.80
N SER A 28 16.19 -25.03 8.53
CA SER A 28 16.53 -23.86 7.72
C SER A 28 15.60 -22.72 8.16
N ILE A 29 16.17 -21.74 8.88
CA ILE A 29 15.46 -20.57 9.39
C ILE A 29 15.69 -19.41 8.43
N ALA A 30 14.62 -18.97 7.76
CA ALA A 30 14.59 -17.69 7.06
C ALA A 30 13.77 -16.71 7.91
N SER A 31 14.37 -15.61 8.35
CA SER A 31 13.68 -14.60 9.16
C SER A 31 14.08 -13.19 8.75
N GLU A 32 13.09 -12.32 8.56
CA GLU A 32 13.27 -10.88 8.68
C GLU A 32 13.27 -10.56 10.17
N ARG A 33 14.44 -10.29 10.76
CA ARG A 33 14.56 -9.88 12.17
C ARG A 33 14.64 -8.37 12.24
N VAL A 34 13.63 -7.73 12.83
CA VAL A 34 13.85 -6.51 13.61
C VAL A 34 14.27 -6.96 15.00
N THR A 35 15.56 -6.80 15.32
CA THR A 35 16.14 -7.27 16.56
C THR A 35 15.75 -6.38 17.74
N PHE A 36 15.07 -6.95 18.73
CA PHE A 36 15.37 -6.64 20.12
C PHE A 36 16.06 -7.87 20.73
N ARG A 37 17.33 -7.71 21.09
CA ARG A 37 18.09 -8.74 21.81
C ARG A 37 17.46 -8.91 23.19
N ASN A 38 17.23 -10.16 23.58
CA ASN A 38 17.34 -10.49 24.99
C ASN A 38 17.92 -11.89 25.18
N SER A 39 18.86 -11.96 26.11
CA SER A 39 19.72 -13.09 26.41
C SER A 39 19.37 -13.67 27.77
N GLY A 40 19.14 -14.99 27.81
CA GLY A 40 19.41 -15.87 28.94
C GLY A 40 18.43 -15.87 30.13
N SER A 41 17.79 -17.01 30.38
CA SER A 41 17.97 -17.80 31.62
C SER A 41 17.07 -19.04 31.61
N SER A 42 17.46 -20.01 32.42
CA SER A 42 17.30 -21.45 32.23
C SER A 42 16.20 -22.10 33.09
N GLY A 43 15.66 -23.23 32.60
CA GLY A 43 15.41 -24.45 33.37
C GLY A 43 14.03 -24.61 34.06
N ILE A 44 13.29 -25.68 33.70
CA ILE A 44 13.17 -26.94 34.47
C ILE A 44 12.52 -28.01 33.55
N ASN A 45 13.11 -29.20 33.55
CA ASN A 45 12.75 -30.37 32.73
C ASN A 45 11.69 -31.24 33.40
N GLY A 46 10.89 -31.92 32.56
CA GLY A 46 10.04 -33.05 32.94
C GLY A 46 9.72 -33.91 31.73
N GLU A 47 10.72 -34.59 31.15
CA GLU A 47 10.53 -35.63 30.14
C GLU A 47 10.66 -37.01 30.80
N VAL A 48 9.59 -37.82 30.69
CA VAL A 48 9.66 -39.27 30.90
C VAL A 48 9.77 -39.91 29.52
N ALA A 49 10.94 -40.46 29.23
CA ALA A 49 11.21 -41.24 28.03
C ALA A 49 10.55 -42.63 28.11
N LEU A 50 9.98 -43.10 27.00
CA LEU A 50 9.76 -44.53 26.77
C LEU A 50 10.60 -44.97 25.57
N LYS A 51 11.27 -46.11 25.78
CA LYS A 51 12.33 -46.69 24.96
C LYS A 51 11.82 -47.30 23.66
N ASP A 52 12.66 -47.22 22.64
CA ASP A 52 12.57 -47.93 21.37
C ASP A 52 12.61 -49.45 21.51
N GLY A 53 11.85 -50.12 20.62
CA GLY A 53 12.19 -51.45 20.11
C GLY A 53 11.16 -52.55 20.34
N GLN A 54 10.26 -52.77 19.37
CA GLN A 54 9.88 -54.12 18.92
C GLN A 54 9.09 -54.08 17.59
N ASN A 55 9.61 -54.84 16.61
CA ASN A 55 9.01 -55.14 15.32
C ASN A 55 7.93 -56.23 15.45
N LYS A 56 6.64 -55.89 15.30
CA LYS A 56 5.59 -56.72 14.67
C LYS A 56 4.25 -55.97 14.64
N LEU A 57 3.60 -55.91 13.48
CA LEU A 57 2.23 -55.40 13.36
C LEU A 57 1.23 -56.43 13.87
N ASP A 58 0.40 -56.03 14.84
CA ASP A 58 -0.76 -56.76 15.32
C ASP A 58 -1.97 -56.42 14.44
N THR A 59 -2.51 -57.43 13.75
CA THR A 59 -3.63 -57.30 12.79
C THR A 59 -5.01 -57.42 13.46
N SER A 60 -5.09 -57.35 14.80
CA SER A 60 -6.35 -57.43 15.55
C SER A 60 -6.81 -56.11 16.19
N ALA A 61 -6.03 -55.02 16.04
CA ALA A 61 -6.35 -53.72 16.64
C ALA A 61 -7.21 -52.84 15.71
N VAL A 62 -8.40 -52.45 16.18
CA VAL A 62 -9.19 -51.36 15.59
C VAL A 62 -8.43 -50.05 15.85
N TYR A 63 -7.81 -49.50 14.82
CA TYR A 63 -7.18 -48.19 14.87
C TYR A 63 -8.27 -47.11 15.01
N ARG A 64 -8.46 -46.57 16.22
CA ARG A 64 -9.13 -45.28 16.36
C ARG A 64 -8.26 -44.25 15.65
N LEU A 65 -8.81 -43.62 14.61
CA LEU A 65 -8.22 -42.44 13.99
C LEU A 65 -7.80 -41.47 15.10
N PRO A 66 -6.60 -40.86 15.03
CA PRO A 66 -6.22 -39.84 15.99
C PRO A 66 -7.30 -38.77 15.94
N GLU A 67 -7.99 -38.62 17.07
CA GLU A 67 -8.91 -37.54 17.32
C GLU A 67 -8.20 -36.24 16.93
N VAL A 68 -8.73 -35.56 15.92
CA VAL A 68 -8.24 -34.25 15.51
C VAL A 68 -8.69 -33.30 16.60
N GLU A 69 -7.90 -33.21 17.66
CA GLU A 69 -8.04 -32.20 18.69
C GLU A 69 -7.74 -30.84 18.01
N VAL A 70 -8.77 -30.19 17.46
CA VAL A 70 -8.68 -28.84 16.90
C VAL A 70 -8.43 -27.90 18.06
N LYS A 71 -7.17 -27.81 18.51
CA LYS A 71 -6.74 -26.73 19.41
C LYS A 71 -6.77 -25.46 18.60
N ALA A 72 -7.89 -24.74 18.65
CA ALA A 72 -7.96 -23.37 18.19
C ALA A 72 -6.93 -22.55 18.97
N GLN A 73 -5.74 -22.38 18.41
CA GLN A 73 -4.66 -21.61 19.02
C GLN A 73 -5.02 -20.13 18.91
N GLY A 74 -5.40 -19.55 20.05
CA GLY A 74 -5.73 -18.13 20.20
C GLY A 74 -4.60 -17.35 20.86
N ARG A 75 -4.33 -16.13 20.41
CA ARG A 75 -3.42 -15.17 21.05
C ARG A 75 -4.08 -13.80 21.15
N PHE A 76 -3.77 -13.04 22.20
CA PHE A 76 -4.12 -11.62 22.26
C PHE A 76 -3.08 -10.77 21.53
N THR A 77 -3.52 -9.86 20.69
CA THR A 77 -2.67 -8.84 20.04
C THR A 77 -3.14 -7.46 20.48
N ALA A 78 -2.19 -6.60 20.84
CA ALA A 78 -2.50 -5.27 21.33
C ALA A 78 -2.74 -4.31 20.18
N GLU A 79 -3.82 -3.55 20.24
CA GLU A 79 -4.09 -2.46 19.32
C GLU A 79 -3.44 -1.17 19.82
N ARG A 80 -2.71 -0.51 18.92
CA ARG A 80 -2.01 0.75 19.14
C ARG A 80 -2.20 1.62 17.91
N ASP A 81 -2.67 2.85 18.13
CA ASP A 81 -2.89 3.84 17.09
C ASP A 81 -3.70 3.29 15.90
N GLY A 82 -4.72 2.49 16.19
CA GLY A 82 -5.58 1.86 15.17
C GLY A 82 -4.91 0.73 14.39
N ARG A 83 -3.81 0.15 14.87
CA ARG A 83 -3.08 -0.94 14.20
C ARG A 83 -2.72 -2.07 15.17
N ILE A 84 -2.54 -3.26 14.62
CA ILE A 84 -2.08 -4.47 15.34
C ILE A 84 -0.94 -5.13 14.58
N ASN A 85 -0.14 -5.93 15.27
CA ASN A 85 0.81 -6.84 14.63
C ASN A 85 0.26 -8.27 14.67
N VAL A 86 0.32 -8.94 13.52
CA VAL A 86 -0.06 -10.34 13.33
C VAL A 86 1.21 -11.12 12.99
N ASP A 87 1.72 -11.83 13.99
CA ASP A 87 2.98 -12.58 13.92
C ASP A 87 2.73 -14.09 13.97
N PHE A 88 3.25 -14.83 13.00
CA PHE A 88 3.13 -16.29 12.94
C PHE A 88 4.34 -16.94 12.29
N LYS A 89 4.54 -18.23 12.57
CA LYS A 89 5.52 -19.04 11.86
C LYS A 89 4.82 -19.88 10.80
N ILE A 90 5.38 -19.92 9.60
CA ILE A 90 5.04 -20.91 8.59
C ILE A 90 6.02 -22.07 8.73
N ILE A 91 5.50 -23.27 8.93
CA ILE A 91 6.30 -24.50 9.04
C ILE A 91 5.97 -25.40 7.86
N VAL A 92 7.00 -25.75 7.10
CA VAL A 92 6.90 -26.62 5.94
C VAL A 92 7.75 -27.88 6.19
N PRO A 93 7.12 -29.05 6.35
CA PRO A 93 7.83 -30.31 6.52
C PRO A 93 8.64 -30.69 5.29
N LYS A 94 9.80 -31.32 5.49
CA LYS A 94 10.69 -31.79 4.39
C LYS A 94 9.99 -32.73 3.41
N GLU A 95 8.97 -33.48 3.86
CA GLU A 95 8.24 -34.46 3.06
C GLU A 95 7.46 -33.85 1.89
N ILE A 96 7.13 -32.55 1.98
CA ILE A 96 6.46 -31.79 0.90
C ILE A 96 7.40 -30.85 0.15
N LEU A 97 8.69 -30.88 0.46
CA LEU A 97 9.72 -30.15 -0.26
C LEU A 97 10.38 -31.05 -1.29
N SER A 98 10.66 -30.51 -2.48
CA SER A 98 11.34 -31.22 -3.54
C SER A 98 12.08 -30.24 -4.44
N ASP A 99 13.18 -30.70 -5.00
CA ASP A 99 13.93 -29.95 -6.00
C ASP A 99 13.12 -29.79 -7.31
N ASN A 100 12.12 -30.64 -7.54
CA ASN A 100 11.38 -30.73 -8.81
C ASN A 100 10.02 -30.01 -8.81
N TRP A 101 9.73 -29.19 -7.79
CA TRP A 101 8.49 -28.41 -7.77
C TRP A 101 8.65 -27.07 -7.07
N ARG A 102 7.67 -26.19 -7.29
CA ARG A 102 7.44 -24.96 -6.53
C ARG A 102 6.28 -25.14 -5.55
N LEU A 103 6.49 -24.76 -4.29
CA LEU A 103 5.46 -24.66 -3.27
C LEU A 103 5.07 -23.19 -3.08
N VAL A 104 3.78 -22.89 -3.25
CA VAL A 104 3.22 -21.54 -3.08
C VAL A 104 2.30 -21.55 -1.87
N LEU A 105 2.60 -20.67 -0.91
CA LEU A 105 1.91 -20.52 0.37
C LEU A 105 1.20 -19.16 0.39
N ASN A 106 -0.11 -19.17 0.57
CA ASN A 106 -0.98 -17.99 0.50
C ASN A 106 -1.66 -17.73 1.85
N PRO A 107 -1.00 -17.03 2.79
CA PRO A 107 -1.61 -16.65 4.05
C PRO A 107 -2.74 -15.62 3.85
N LYS A 108 -3.80 -15.71 4.65
CA LYS A 108 -5.01 -14.89 4.54
C LYS A 108 -5.57 -14.53 5.91
N LEU A 109 -6.00 -13.29 6.06
CA LEU A 109 -6.75 -12.80 7.22
C LEU A 109 -8.25 -12.86 6.92
N LEU A 110 -9.02 -13.30 7.90
CA LEU A 110 -10.48 -13.44 7.85
C LEU A 110 -11.07 -12.66 9.03
N HIS A 111 -11.89 -11.65 8.73
CA HIS A 111 -12.67 -10.89 9.71
C HIS A 111 -13.82 -10.15 9.01
N ASN A 112 -14.90 -9.82 9.73
CA ASN A 112 -16.03 -9.01 9.21
C ASN A 112 -16.48 -9.41 7.78
N ASP A 113 -16.70 -10.71 7.56
CA ASP A 113 -17.03 -11.34 6.25
C ASP A 113 -16.07 -11.05 5.09
N SER A 114 -14.92 -10.46 5.38
CA SER A 114 -13.88 -10.09 4.44
C SER A 114 -12.72 -11.08 4.50
N VAL A 115 -12.11 -11.32 3.33
CA VAL A 115 -10.90 -12.12 3.17
C VAL A 115 -9.80 -11.24 2.60
N VAL A 116 -8.75 -11.01 3.38
CA VAL A 116 -7.60 -10.22 2.96
C VAL A 116 -6.42 -11.14 2.72
N SER A 117 -5.93 -11.16 1.47
CA SER A 117 -4.74 -11.94 1.12
C SER A 117 -3.49 -11.22 1.60
N LEU A 118 -2.61 -11.94 2.31
CA LEU A 118 -1.29 -11.47 2.66
C LEU A 118 -0.29 -11.80 1.54
N GLN A 119 0.90 -11.23 1.62
CA GLN A 119 1.96 -11.50 0.66
C GLN A 119 2.36 -12.99 0.73
N LYS A 120 2.61 -13.58 -0.44
CA LYS A 120 2.83 -15.01 -0.64
C LYS A 120 4.24 -15.42 -0.24
N VAL A 121 4.40 -16.65 0.22
CA VAL A 121 5.72 -17.26 0.43
C VAL A 121 5.91 -18.36 -0.61
N ILE A 122 6.98 -18.26 -1.38
CA ILE A 122 7.26 -19.10 -2.53
C ILE A 122 8.58 -19.82 -2.30
N LEU A 123 8.50 -21.14 -2.29
CA LEU A 123 9.64 -22.02 -2.08
C LEU A 123 9.86 -22.82 -3.36
N ASN A 124 10.97 -22.53 -4.04
CA ASN A 124 11.32 -23.14 -5.30
C ASN A 124 12.33 -24.28 -5.10
N GLY A 125 12.07 -25.42 -5.72
CA GLY A 125 13.08 -26.45 -5.92
C GLY A 125 14.07 -26.04 -7.02
N ARG A 126 15.34 -26.46 -6.89
CA ARG A 126 16.38 -26.11 -7.87
C ARG A 126 16.07 -26.62 -9.28
N GLY A 127 15.65 -27.88 -9.41
CA GLY A 127 15.23 -28.46 -10.68
C GLY A 127 13.99 -27.78 -11.29
N PHE A 128 13.09 -27.23 -10.46
CA PHE A 128 11.97 -26.41 -10.95
C PHE A 128 12.44 -25.11 -11.58
N VAL A 129 13.37 -24.39 -10.93
CA VAL A 129 13.93 -23.15 -11.49
C VAL A 129 14.70 -23.43 -12.77
N ASP A 130 15.49 -24.50 -12.81
CA ASP A 130 16.24 -24.91 -14.00
C ASP A 130 15.29 -25.26 -15.16
N LYS A 131 14.20 -26.00 -14.88
CA LYS A 131 13.18 -26.30 -15.90
C LYS A 131 12.43 -25.06 -16.37
N GLN A 132 12.09 -24.15 -15.46
CA GLN A 132 11.45 -22.89 -15.80
C GLN A 132 12.34 -22.08 -16.75
N LYS A 133 13.64 -21.98 -16.46
CA LYS A 133 14.61 -21.33 -17.34
C LYS A 133 14.66 -22.01 -18.72
N GLN A 134 14.71 -23.34 -18.75
CA GLN A 134 14.71 -24.11 -19.99
C GLN A 134 13.45 -23.85 -20.83
N ASP A 135 12.27 -23.76 -20.22
CA ASP A 135 11.02 -23.47 -20.93
C ASP A 135 11.04 -22.08 -21.60
N TYR A 136 11.63 -21.08 -20.93
CA TYR A 136 11.86 -19.75 -21.52
C TYR A 136 12.91 -19.79 -22.65
N ASP A 137 14.01 -20.52 -22.47
CA ASP A 137 15.04 -20.69 -23.50
C ASP A 137 14.47 -21.38 -24.75
N ASP A 138 13.57 -22.36 -24.60
CA ASP A 138 12.91 -23.03 -25.71
C ASP A 138 11.87 -22.13 -26.40
N TYR A 139 11.16 -21.29 -25.65
CA TYR A 139 10.29 -20.27 -26.23
C TYR A 139 11.08 -19.19 -26.99
N ASP A 140 12.24 -18.77 -26.48
CA ASP A 140 13.12 -17.84 -27.18
C ASP A 140 13.66 -18.45 -28.49
N LYS A 141 14.01 -19.74 -28.52
CA LYS A 141 14.34 -20.45 -29.77
C LYS A 141 13.17 -20.44 -30.76
N PHE A 142 11.94 -20.65 -30.29
CA PHE A 142 10.75 -20.54 -31.13
C PHE A 142 10.61 -19.13 -31.71
N LEU A 143 10.76 -18.08 -30.89
CA LEU A 143 10.71 -16.70 -31.36
C LEU A 143 11.79 -16.41 -32.42
N LYS A 144 13.01 -16.92 -32.22
CA LYS A 144 14.11 -16.79 -33.18
C LYS A 144 13.92 -17.60 -34.47
N SER A 145 13.09 -18.65 -34.44
CA SER A 145 12.74 -19.40 -35.65
C SER A 145 11.77 -18.66 -36.57
N ILE A 146 11.09 -17.62 -36.04
CA ILE A 146 10.19 -16.79 -36.83
C ILE A 146 11.02 -15.79 -37.63
N VAL A 147 10.94 -15.91 -38.95
CA VAL A 147 11.64 -15.05 -39.90
C VAL A 147 10.87 -13.74 -40.08
N ASP A 148 11.57 -12.62 -39.99
CA ASP A 148 11.00 -11.30 -40.27
C ASP A 148 10.78 -11.08 -41.78
N LYS A 149 9.76 -10.29 -42.14
CA LYS A 149 9.41 -10.01 -43.54
C LYS A 149 10.56 -9.41 -44.33
N SER A 150 11.43 -8.62 -43.70
CA SER A 150 12.63 -8.05 -44.33
C SER A 150 13.64 -9.09 -44.82
N GLN A 151 13.57 -10.33 -44.30
CA GLN A 151 14.49 -11.41 -44.64
C GLN A 151 13.91 -12.41 -45.65
N TYR A 152 12.67 -12.24 -46.11
CA TYR A 152 12.00 -13.21 -47.00
C TYR A 152 12.74 -13.42 -48.32
N ASP A 153 13.30 -12.37 -48.91
CA ASP A 153 14.08 -12.47 -50.16
C ASP A 153 15.38 -13.30 -50.00
N SER A 154 15.88 -13.40 -48.77
CA SER A 154 17.09 -14.16 -48.46
C SER A 154 16.82 -15.63 -48.14
N ILE A 155 15.68 -15.93 -47.53
CA ILE A 155 15.36 -17.27 -47.01
C ILE A 155 14.33 -18.00 -47.90
N TYR A 156 13.29 -17.30 -48.35
CA TYR A 156 12.12 -17.92 -49.01
C TYR A 156 12.06 -17.68 -50.52
N LEU A 157 13.06 -17.04 -51.13
CA LEU A 157 13.11 -16.80 -52.58
C LEU A 157 13.74 -17.99 -53.32
N ASP A 158 12.99 -18.61 -54.23
CA ASP A 158 13.43 -19.76 -55.02
C ASP A 158 14.31 -19.32 -56.21
N ARG A 159 15.56 -18.96 -55.88
CA ARG A 159 16.54 -18.45 -56.85
C ARG A 159 16.83 -19.43 -57.99
N ASP A 160 16.76 -20.72 -57.72
CA ASP A 160 17.05 -21.76 -58.71
C ASP A 160 15.95 -21.83 -59.77
N ASN A 161 14.68 -21.84 -59.39
CA ASN A 161 13.59 -21.82 -60.36
C ASN A 161 13.45 -20.47 -61.06
N ILE A 162 13.73 -19.36 -60.38
CA ILE A 162 13.82 -18.04 -61.03
C ILE A 162 14.84 -18.09 -62.16
N SER A 163 16.05 -18.60 -61.90
CA SER A 163 17.11 -18.70 -62.90
C SER A 163 16.69 -19.57 -64.10
N ARG A 164 15.96 -20.67 -63.85
CA ARG A 164 15.40 -21.53 -64.91
C ARG A 164 14.33 -20.80 -65.73
N ASP A 165 13.44 -20.06 -65.10
CA ASP A 165 12.38 -19.32 -65.79
C ASP A 165 12.93 -18.14 -66.59
N ILE A 166 13.92 -17.42 -66.06
CA ILE A 166 14.67 -16.39 -66.79
C ILE A 166 15.26 -16.99 -68.06
N ARG A 167 15.94 -18.14 -67.93
CA ARG A 167 16.53 -18.83 -69.08
C ARG A 167 15.47 -19.25 -70.09
N LYS A 168 14.35 -19.83 -69.65
CA LYS A 168 13.23 -20.18 -70.55
C LYS A 168 12.68 -18.96 -71.30
N ARG A 169 12.54 -17.82 -70.62
CA ARG A 169 12.05 -16.57 -71.24
C ARG A 169 13.06 -16.03 -72.26
N GLN A 170 14.35 -16.04 -71.93
CA GLN A 170 15.43 -15.64 -72.85
C GLN A 170 15.48 -16.56 -74.07
N GLU A 171 15.39 -17.88 -73.87
CA GLU A 171 15.34 -18.86 -74.96
C GLU A 171 14.10 -18.66 -75.84
N TYR A 172 12.94 -18.34 -75.25
CA TYR A 172 11.74 -17.99 -76.00
C TYR A 172 11.95 -16.75 -76.89
N TYR A 173 12.49 -15.66 -76.34
CA TYR A 173 12.82 -14.45 -77.11
C TYR A 173 13.85 -14.73 -78.23
N PHE A 174 14.89 -15.51 -77.93
CA PHE A 174 15.89 -15.90 -78.92
C PHE A 174 15.29 -16.75 -80.04
N ASN A 175 14.36 -17.65 -79.73
CA ASN A 175 13.72 -18.51 -80.73
C ASN A 175 12.82 -17.71 -81.69
N ILE A 176 12.14 -16.66 -81.22
CA ILE A 176 11.39 -15.73 -82.08
C ILE A 176 12.35 -15.04 -83.06
N TYR A 177 13.41 -14.42 -82.54
CA TYR A 177 14.42 -13.77 -83.38
C TYR A 177 15.03 -14.74 -84.41
N LYS A 178 15.41 -15.95 -83.97
CA LYS A 178 16.00 -16.98 -84.84
C LYS A 178 15.04 -17.42 -85.94
N LYS A 179 13.73 -17.51 -85.65
CA LYS A 179 12.70 -17.85 -86.63
C LYS A 179 12.58 -16.75 -87.69
N ASP A 180 12.45 -15.50 -87.26
CA ASP A 180 12.34 -14.33 -88.16
C ASP A 180 13.60 -14.16 -89.02
N MET A 181 14.78 -14.33 -88.41
CA MET A 181 16.06 -14.32 -89.10
C MET A 181 16.17 -15.41 -90.15
N LYS A 182 15.72 -16.63 -89.83
CA LYS A 182 15.69 -17.73 -90.79
C LYS A 182 14.75 -17.43 -91.95
N GLU A 183 13.55 -16.92 -91.67
CA GLU A 183 12.56 -16.56 -92.69
C GLU A 183 13.09 -15.47 -93.63
N GLN A 184 13.74 -14.43 -93.10
CA GLN A 184 14.42 -13.41 -93.89
C GLN A 184 15.54 -14.00 -94.75
N MET A 185 16.40 -14.84 -94.17
CA MET A 185 17.51 -15.48 -94.92
C MET A 185 17.00 -16.40 -96.04
N ASP A 186 15.90 -17.13 -95.79
CA ASP A 186 15.28 -17.99 -96.79
C ASP A 186 14.59 -17.17 -97.90
N TYR A 187 14.15 -15.94 -97.61
CA TYR A 187 13.66 -14.98 -98.59
C TYR A 187 14.80 -14.40 -99.43
N GLU A 188 15.89 -13.92 -98.83
CA GLU A 188 17.04 -13.36 -99.57
C GLU A 188 17.64 -14.40 -100.52
N LYS A 189 17.84 -15.65 -100.06
CA LYS A 189 18.31 -16.76 -100.92
C LYS A 189 17.37 -17.01 -102.10
N TRP A 190 16.06 -16.98 -101.87
CA TRP A 190 15.08 -17.14 -102.93
C TRP A 190 15.14 -15.98 -103.92
N LYS A 191 15.21 -14.73 -103.44
CA LYS A 191 15.32 -13.52 -104.25
C LYS A 191 16.57 -13.55 -105.14
N THR A 192 17.74 -13.84 -104.57
CA THR A 192 19.00 -13.94 -105.33
C THR A 192 18.91 -15.03 -106.40
N LYS A 193 18.45 -16.24 -106.04
CA LYS A 193 18.28 -17.32 -107.01
C LYS A 193 17.33 -16.94 -108.15
N ARG A 194 16.26 -16.20 -107.83
CA ARG A 194 15.31 -15.74 -108.83
C ARG A 194 15.90 -14.68 -109.76
N GLU A 195 16.66 -13.74 -109.21
CA GLU A 195 17.41 -12.75 -109.99
C GLU A 195 18.44 -13.40 -110.91
N GLU A 196 19.14 -14.45 -110.45
CA GLU A 196 20.06 -15.25 -111.27
C GLU A 196 19.36 -16.00 -112.41
N GLU A 197 18.20 -16.63 -112.13
CA GLU A 197 17.38 -17.29 -113.14
C GLU A 197 16.93 -16.29 -114.22
N ASP A 198 16.40 -15.12 -113.81
CA ASP A 198 15.94 -14.10 -114.74
C ASP A 198 17.12 -13.52 -115.55
N ALA A 199 18.30 -13.30 -114.93
CA ALA A 199 19.51 -12.86 -115.62
C ALA A 199 20.05 -13.88 -116.64
N TYR A 200 20.05 -15.17 -116.28
CA TYR A 200 20.42 -16.26 -117.19
C TYR A 200 19.50 -16.29 -118.41
N MET A 201 18.20 -16.15 -118.18
CA MET A 201 17.21 -16.13 -119.26
C MET A 201 17.40 -14.94 -120.19
N ASP A 202 17.69 -13.76 -119.67
CA ASP A 202 17.99 -12.59 -120.49
C ASP A 202 19.29 -12.77 -121.29
N ALA A 203 20.34 -13.36 -120.68
CA ALA A 203 21.57 -13.71 -121.40
C ALA A 203 21.30 -14.69 -122.56
N MET A 204 20.42 -15.68 -122.37
CA MET A 204 20.02 -16.62 -123.40
C MET A 204 19.27 -15.95 -124.57
N LYS A 205 18.37 -15.00 -124.28
CA LYS A 205 17.70 -14.20 -125.32
C LYS A 205 18.69 -13.38 -126.12
N ILE A 206 19.60 -12.68 -125.44
CA ILE A 206 20.65 -11.86 -126.08
C ILE A 206 21.52 -12.74 -126.98
N ARG A 207 21.95 -13.91 -126.49
CA ARG A 207 22.76 -14.86 -127.27
C ARG A 207 22.05 -15.26 -128.56
N TYR A 208 20.78 -15.71 -128.46
CA TYR A 208 20.00 -16.13 -129.62
C TYR A 208 19.81 -15.00 -130.63
N LYS A 209 19.47 -13.80 -130.15
CA LYS A 209 19.31 -12.60 -130.98
C LYS A 209 20.58 -12.31 -131.78
N THR A 210 21.72 -12.27 -131.11
CA THR A 210 23.03 -11.98 -131.72
C THR A 210 23.40 -13.04 -132.76
N GLU A 211 23.18 -14.32 -132.46
CA GLU A 211 23.47 -15.40 -133.40
C GLU A 211 22.62 -15.30 -134.68
N GLN A 212 21.31 -15.04 -134.55
CA GLN A 212 20.45 -14.85 -135.71
C GLN A 212 20.83 -13.60 -136.51
N TYR A 213 21.15 -12.48 -135.85
CA TYR A 213 21.62 -11.28 -136.53
C TYR A 213 22.80 -11.58 -137.46
N HIS A 214 23.85 -12.22 -136.93
CA HIS A 214 25.03 -12.57 -137.74
C HIS A 214 24.71 -13.56 -138.85
N ARG A 215 23.81 -14.53 -138.61
CA ARG A 215 23.36 -15.49 -139.64
C ARG A 215 22.68 -14.78 -140.81
N TYR A 216 21.78 -13.83 -140.55
CA TYR A 216 21.10 -13.07 -141.60
C TYR A 216 22.04 -12.08 -142.28
N ALA A 217 22.95 -11.44 -141.54
CA ALA A 217 24.00 -10.59 -142.09
C ALA A 217 24.87 -11.37 -143.10
N ARG A 218 25.32 -12.58 -142.75
CA ARG A 218 26.08 -13.45 -143.67
C ARG A 218 25.29 -13.82 -144.91
N LYS A 219 24.03 -14.24 -144.75
CA LYS A 219 23.16 -14.52 -145.91
C LYS A 219 23.00 -13.31 -146.83
N ALA A 220 22.89 -12.12 -146.26
CA ALA A 220 22.85 -10.88 -147.05
C ALA A 220 24.15 -10.69 -147.83
N ILE A 221 25.31 -10.86 -147.18
CA ILE A 221 26.64 -10.75 -147.80
C ILE A 221 26.78 -11.79 -148.92
N ASP A 222 26.53 -13.07 -148.65
CA ASP A 222 26.62 -14.14 -149.64
C ASP A 222 25.72 -13.88 -150.85
N HIS A 223 24.50 -13.37 -150.61
CA HIS A 223 23.57 -13.03 -151.69
C HIS A 223 24.01 -11.78 -152.46
N THR A 224 24.59 -10.77 -151.80
CA THR A 224 25.18 -9.61 -152.48
C THR A 224 26.37 -10.02 -153.34
N VAL A 225 27.28 -10.87 -152.83
CA VAL A 225 28.43 -11.38 -153.59
C VAL A 225 27.95 -12.16 -154.81
N ARG A 226 26.96 -13.05 -154.64
CA ARG A 226 26.37 -13.80 -155.76
C ARG A 226 25.76 -12.88 -156.83
N ASN A 227 24.94 -11.91 -156.43
CA ASN A 227 24.32 -10.97 -157.37
C ASN A 227 25.37 -10.10 -158.08
N MET A 228 26.43 -9.68 -157.38
CA MET A 228 27.52 -8.89 -157.95
C MET A 228 28.30 -9.65 -159.02
N VAL A 229 28.55 -10.96 -158.81
CA VAL A 229 29.17 -11.86 -159.82
C VAL A 229 28.25 -12.06 -161.04
N GLU A 230 26.94 -12.09 -160.84
CA GLU A 230 25.94 -12.29 -161.89
C GLU A 230 25.51 -10.99 -162.60
N ASN A 231 26.17 -9.85 -162.35
CA ASN A 231 25.80 -8.50 -162.85
C ASN A 231 24.33 -8.10 -162.54
N LYS A 232 23.79 -8.53 -161.40
CA LYS A 232 22.44 -8.15 -160.92
C LYS A 232 22.53 -7.05 -159.87
N ASP A 233 21.47 -6.24 -159.76
CA ASP A 233 21.37 -5.19 -158.75
C ASP A 233 21.48 -5.77 -157.31
N THR A 234 22.28 -5.09 -156.49
CA THR A 234 22.58 -5.45 -155.09
C THR A 234 21.99 -4.44 -154.10
N THR A 235 21.42 -3.33 -154.57
CA THR A 235 20.87 -2.30 -153.68
C THR A 235 19.69 -2.83 -152.87
N GLY A 236 19.68 -2.51 -151.58
CA GLY A 236 18.61 -2.90 -150.65
C GLY A 236 18.60 -4.36 -150.16
N LEU A 237 19.51 -5.23 -150.64
CA LEU A 237 19.55 -6.65 -150.22
C LEU A 237 19.76 -6.82 -148.71
N HIS A 238 20.68 -6.06 -148.12
CA HIS A 238 20.96 -6.13 -146.68
C HIS A 238 19.74 -5.73 -145.84
N ALA A 239 19.07 -4.64 -146.21
CA ALA A 239 17.84 -4.19 -145.56
C ALA A 239 16.73 -5.25 -145.64
N LYS A 240 16.60 -5.96 -146.77
CA LYS A 240 15.65 -7.08 -146.92
C LYS A 240 15.93 -8.22 -145.94
N TYR A 241 17.18 -8.67 -145.82
CA TYR A 241 17.55 -9.74 -144.88
C TYR A 241 17.46 -9.30 -143.42
N MET A 242 17.74 -8.03 -143.10
CA MET A 242 17.58 -7.50 -141.74
C MET A 242 16.11 -7.37 -141.34
N LYS A 243 15.21 -6.95 -142.25
CA LYS A 243 13.75 -6.99 -142.02
C LYS A 243 13.26 -8.42 -141.76
N ASP A 244 13.86 -9.39 -142.44
CA ASP A 244 13.58 -10.82 -142.25
C ASP A 244 14.12 -11.35 -140.91
N TYR A 245 15.30 -10.90 -140.47
CA TYR A 245 15.86 -11.16 -139.14
C TYR A 245 14.94 -10.61 -138.04
N GLU A 246 14.54 -9.34 -138.12
CA GLU A 246 13.67 -8.71 -137.11
C GLU A 246 12.36 -9.49 -136.98
N ARG A 247 11.69 -9.73 -138.12
CA ARG A 247 10.41 -10.45 -138.15
C ARG A 247 10.52 -11.88 -137.63
N LYS A 248 11.52 -12.65 -138.07
CA LYS A 248 11.63 -14.08 -137.72
C LYS A 248 12.21 -14.30 -136.33
N THR A 249 13.18 -13.49 -135.91
CA THR A 249 13.78 -13.57 -134.56
C THR A 249 12.79 -13.12 -133.51
N LYS A 250 12.04 -12.03 -133.75
CA LYS A 250 10.95 -11.60 -132.88
C LYS A 250 9.86 -12.67 -132.72
N LYS A 251 9.47 -13.32 -133.82
CA LYS A 251 8.50 -14.45 -133.77
C LYS A 251 9.04 -15.65 -132.97
N HIS A 252 10.33 -15.96 -133.06
CA HIS A 252 10.93 -17.04 -132.27
C HIS A 252 11.04 -16.69 -130.79
N ILE A 253 11.51 -15.49 -130.46
CA ILE A 253 11.59 -15.01 -129.07
C ILE A 253 10.20 -14.96 -128.44
N SER A 254 9.17 -14.50 -129.16
CA SER A 254 7.79 -14.54 -128.69
C SER A 254 7.29 -15.97 -128.43
N ARG A 255 7.60 -16.93 -129.31
CA ARG A 255 7.23 -18.34 -129.08
C ARG A 255 7.99 -18.95 -127.90
N TYR A 256 9.28 -18.67 -127.78
CA TYR A 256 10.10 -19.11 -126.65
C TYR A 256 9.59 -18.52 -125.34
N LEU A 257 9.14 -17.26 -125.32
CA LEU A 257 8.47 -16.67 -124.16
C LEU A 257 7.15 -17.37 -123.83
N ASP A 258 6.35 -17.74 -124.84
CA ASP A 258 5.08 -18.45 -124.66
C ASP A 258 5.26 -19.89 -124.19
N ASP A 259 6.20 -20.64 -124.77
CA ASP A 259 6.50 -22.05 -124.43
C ASP A 259 6.97 -22.19 -122.97
N PHE A 260 7.62 -21.16 -122.43
CA PHE A 260 8.06 -21.10 -121.03
C PHE A 260 7.13 -20.27 -120.12
N SER A 261 5.94 -19.90 -120.60
CA SER A 261 4.93 -19.15 -119.83
C SER A 261 5.42 -17.81 -119.26
N PHE A 262 6.37 -17.15 -119.92
CA PHE A 262 6.93 -15.87 -119.51
C PHE A 262 6.20 -14.69 -120.14
N HIS A 263 5.68 -13.77 -119.32
CA HIS A 263 5.01 -12.55 -119.78
C HIS A 263 6.03 -11.40 -119.89
N GLY A 264 6.89 -11.51 -120.90
CA GLY A 264 7.76 -10.41 -121.33
C GLY A 264 7.11 -9.60 -122.46
N ASP A 265 7.62 -8.40 -122.72
CA ASP A 265 7.21 -7.62 -123.90
C ASP A 265 7.55 -8.39 -125.18
N LYS A 266 6.52 -8.92 -125.85
CA LYS A 266 6.65 -9.71 -127.08
C LYS A 266 7.04 -8.84 -128.28
N ASP A 267 6.93 -7.51 -128.13
CA ASP A 267 7.10 -6.57 -129.22
C ASP A 267 8.49 -5.94 -129.31
N SER A 268 9.31 -6.06 -128.28
CA SER A 268 10.65 -5.48 -128.20
C SER A 268 11.79 -6.50 -128.40
N LEU A 269 12.87 -6.06 -129.05
CA LEU A 269 14.14 -6.77 -129.15
C LEU A 269 15.14 -6.34 -128.06
N GLU A 270 14.77 -5.42 -127.16
CA GLU A 270 15.60 -4.94 -126.05
C GLU A 270 15.34 -5.71 -124.76
N SER A 271 16.41 -6.01 -124.00
CA SER A 271 16.29 -6.55 -122.65
C SER A 271 15.95 -5.42 -121.69
N PHE A 272 14.71 -5.42 -121.17
CA PHE A 272 14.35 -4.60 -120.02
C PHE A 272 14.50 -5.42 -118.73
N LYS A 273 15.34 -4.93 -117.83
CA LYS A 273 15.41 -5.39 -116.43
C LYS A 273 14.09 -4.97 -115.76
N LYS A 274 13.06 -5.82 -115.80
CA LYS A 274 11.76 -5.50 -115.20
C LYS A 274 11.78 -5.86 -113.71
N GLU A 275 11.36 -4.94 -112.85
CA GLU A 275 11.16 -5.21 -111.42
C GLU A 275 10.15 -6.37 -111.24
N MET A 276 10.38 -7.22 -110.24
CA MET A 276 9.54 -8.40 -109.98
C MET A 276 8.10 -7.99 -109.63
N GLU A 277 7.12 -8.50 -110.38
CA GLU A 277 5.70 -8.27 -110.06
C GLU A 277 5.30 -9.04 -108.79
N LEU A 278 4.57 -8.38 -107.89
CA LEU A 278 4.15 -8.93 -106.58
C LEU A 278 3.46 -10.30 -106.66
N MET A 279 2.67 -10.57 -107.70
CA MET A 279 2.01 -11.87 -107.90
C MET A 279 3.01 -13.03 -108.02
N ARG A 280 4.23 -12.77 -108.50
CA ARG A 280 5.28 -13.77 -108.69
C ARG A 280 6.05 -14.07 -107.40
N VAL A 281 5.88 -13.25 -106.37
CA VAL A 281 6.45 -13.48 -105.05
C VAL A 281 5.59 -14.53 -104.32
N PRO A 282 6.19 -15.65 -103.84
CA PRO A 282 5.48 -16.66 -103.05
C PRO A 282 4.74 -16.01 -101.88
N LYS A 283 3.53 -16.49 -101.56
CA LYS A 283 2.65 -15.88 -100.54
C LYS A 283 3.36 -15.62 -99.20
N LYS A 284 4.25 -16.53 -98.78
CA LYS A 284 5.04 -16.41 -97.54
C LYS A 284 6.09 -15.28 -97.52
N TYR A 285 6.44 -14.71 -98.68
CA TYR A 285 7.47 -13.67 -98.80
C TYR A 285 6.90 -12.32 -99.27
N ARG A 286 5.59 -12.23 -99.53
CA ARG A 286 4.98 -11.01 -100.09
C ARG A 286 5.12 -9.82 -99.16
N GLU A 287 4.85 -10.02 -97.87
CA GLU A 287 5.00 -8.96 -96.87
C GLU A 287 6.44 -8.45 -96.81
N LEU A 288 7.42 -9.36 -96.73
CA LEU A 288 8.86 -9.01 -96.73
C LEU A 288 9.28 -8.23 -97.98
N TYR A 289 8.71 -8.58 -99.14
CA TYR A 289 8.94 -7.90 -100.41
C TYR A 289 8.30 -6.51 -100.46
N GLU A 290 7.02 -6.39 -100.04
CA GLU A 290 6.28 -5.13 -100.01
C GLU A 290 6.90 -4.11 -99.06
N THR A 291 7.35 -4.56 -97.89
CA THR A 291 7.99 -3.68 -96.90
C THR A 291 9.47 -3.42 -97.18
N ASN A 292 10.05 -4.08 -98.20
CA ASN A 292 11.49 -4.06 -98.50
C ASN A 292 12.36 -4.31 -97.26
N ARG A 293 11.92 -5.24 -96.39
CA ARG A 293 12.52 -5.47 -95.08
C ARG A 293 13.93 -6.06 -95.25
N GLN A 294 14.89 -5.52 -94.52
CA GLN A 294 16.27 -6.00 -94.45
C GLN A 294 16.51 -6.84 -93.20
N ILE A 295 17.62 -7.58 -93.17
CA ILE A 295 18.08 -8.30 -91.96
C ILE A 295 18.26 -7.35 -90.76
N ALA A 296 18.71 -6.12 -91.00
CA ALA A 296 18.90 -5.11 -89.96
C ALA A 296 17.59 -4.63 -89.30
N ASP A 297 16.44 -4.86 -89.95
CA ASP A 297 15.12 -4.45 -89.46
C ASP A 297 14.45 -5.53 -88.58
N ILE A 298 15.16 -6.62 -88.27
CA ILE A 298 14.69 -7.65 -87.35
C ILE A 298 14.83 -7.13 -85.92
N ASN A 299 13.69 -6.93 -85.25
CA ASN A 299 13.66 -6.46 -83.87
C ASN A 299 13.96 -7.60 -82.89
N ASN A 300 14.81 -7.32 -81.89
CA ASN A 300 15.12 -8.24 -80.81
C ASN A 300 14.19 -8.02 -79.62
N HIS A 301 13.63 -9.10 -79.08
CA HIS A 301 13.05 -9.07 -77.74
C HIS A 301 14.15 -9.20 -76.70
N VAL A 302 14.32 -8.20 -75.85
CA VAL A 302 15.35 -8.17 -74.81
C VAL A 302 14.72 -8.50 -73.46
N PHE A 303 15.38 -9.38 -72.71
CA PHE A 303 15.00 -9.65 -71.33
C PHE A 303 15.28 -8.43 -70.44
N THR A 304 14.25 -7.96 -69.73
CA THR A 304 14.31 -6.73 -68.94
C THR A 304 14.30 -7.01 -67.44
N LEU A 305 14.66 -5.99 -66.64
CA LEU A 305 14.49 -6.05 -65.18
C LEU A 305 13.02 -6.28 -64.78
N LYS A 306 12.07 -5.75 -65.57
CA LYS A 306 10.63 -5.96 -65.34
C LYS A 306 10.26 -7.44 -65.47
N ASP A 307 10.79 -8.13 -66.49
CA ASP A 307 10.59 -9.58 -66.65
C ASP A 307 11.15 -10.35 -65.44
N SER A 308 12.34 -9.96 -64.96
CA SER A 308 12.96 -10.55 -63.76
C SER A 308 12.09 -10.36 -62.53
N ILE A 309 11.61 -9.15 -62.27
CA ILE A 309 10.75 -8.84 -61.13
C ILE A 309 9.43 -9.61 -61.21
N GLU A 310 8.83 -9.70 -62.41
CA GLU A 310 7.59 -10.45 -62.62
C GLU A 310 7.77 -11.94 -62.34
N ILE A 311 8.86 -12.55 -62.81
CA ILE A 311 9.19 -13.95 -62.52
C ILE A 311 9.41 -14.13 -61.01
N SER A 312 10.19 -13.27 -60.36
CA SER A 312 10.50 -13.36 -58.94
C SER A 312 9.25 -13.28 -58.05
N LYS A 313 8.26 -12.45 -58.41
CA LYS A 313 7.00 -12.31 -57.65
C LYS A 313 6.23 -13.62 -57.46
N HIS A 314 6.42 -14.60 -58.34
CA HIS A 314 5.72 -15.88 -58.30
C HIS A 314 6.60 -17.05 -57.84
N ARG A 315 7.81 -16.75 -57.35
CA ARG A 315 8.84 -17.75 -57.00
C ARG A 315 9.33 -17.59 -55.56
N TYR A 316 8.38 -17.43 -54.64
CA TYR A 316 8.63 -17.61 -53.22
C TYR A 316 8.11 -18.96 -52.76
N PHE A 317 8.70 -19.53 -51.71
CA PHE A 317 8.15 -20.67 -50.98
C PHE A 317 6.95 -20.22 -50.13
N PHE A 318 5.83 -19.96 -50.81
CA PHE A 318 4.63 -19.40 -50.17
C PHE A 318 4.11 -20.26 -49.01
N ASP A 319 4.19 -21.59 -49.12
CA ASP A 319 3.79 -22.50 -48.05
C ASP A 319 4.63 -22.29 -46.78
N GLU A 320 5.95 -22.08 -46.92
CA GLU A 320 6.85 -21.80 -45.79
C GLU A 320 6.60 -20.41 -45.19
N ILE A 321 6.32 -19.41 -46.03
CA ILE A 321 5.92 -18.07 -45.58
C ILE A 321 4.63 -18.16 -44.76
N VAL A 322 3.62 -18.88 -45.25
CA VAL A 322 2.34 -19.07 -44.54
C VAL A 322 2.57 -19.78 -43.20
N LEU A 323 3.39 -20.83 -43.15
CA LEU A 323 3.74 -21.50 -41.89
C LEU A 323 4.46 -20.56 -40.91
N ASN A 324 5.37 -19.73 -41.40
CA ASN A 324 6.09 -18.74 -40.59
C ASN A 324 5.15 -17.64 -40.07
N GLU A 325 4.25 -17.10 -40.90
CA GLU A 325 3.24 -16.12 -40.48
C GLU A 325 2.26 -16.72 -39.46
N LEU A 326 1.82 -17.97 -39.67
CA LEU A 326 1.00 -18.69 -38.68
C LEU A 326 1.75 -18.87 -37.35
N ALA A 327 3.03 -19.25 -37.39
CA ALA A 327 3.86 -19.32 -36.18
C ALA A 327 3.97 -17.94 -35.50
N ALA A 328 4.10 -16.85 -36.26
CA ALA A 328 4.14 -15.49 -35.75
C ALA A 328 2.84 -15.05 -35.08
N THR A 329 1.67 -15.46 -35.60
CA THR A 329 0.36 -15.14 -34.99
C THR A 329 0.07 -15.94 -33.72
N ARG A 330 0.66 -17.13 -33.56
CA ARG A 330 0.41 -18.04 -32.44
C ARG A 330 1.40 -17.87 -31.28
N LYS A 331 2.11 -16.74 -31.20
CA LYS A 331 3.11 -16.48 -30.15
C LYS A 331 2.56 -16.68 -28.74
N ASP A 332 1.41 -16.10 -28.44
CA ASP A 332 0.80 -16.19 -27.11
C ASP A 332 0.36 -17.61 -26.76
N GLU A 333 -0.26 -18.31 -27.72
CA GLU A 333 -0.64 -19.73 -27.56
C GLU A 333 0.59 -20.62 -27.32
N MET A 334 1.66 -20.39 -28.08
CA MET A 334 2.91 -21.12 -27.94
C MET A 334 3.60 -20.80 -26.62
N PHE A 335 3.52 -19.55 -26.14
CA PHE A 335 4.00 -19.16 -24.82
C PHE A 335 3.28 -19.94 -23.72
N GLU A 336 1.94 -19.95 -23.71
CA GLU A 336 1.17 -20.69 -22.70
C GLU A 336 1.45 -22.20 -22.72
N LYS A 337 1.70 -22.76 -23.90
CA LYS A 337 2.01 -24.19 -24.08
C LYS A 337 3.43 -24.54 -23.65
N MET A 338 4.41 -23.69 -23.93
CA MET A 338 5.83 -23.91 -23.60
C MET A 338 6.15 -23.52 -22.15
N VAL A 339 5.76 -22.31 -21.75
CA VAL A 339 6.04 -21.70 -20.44
C VAL A 339 4.82 -21.82 -19.54
N LYS A 340 4.59 -23.03 -18.98
CA LYS A 340 3.41 -23.29 -18.15
C LYS A 340 3.42 -22.51 -16.83
N PHE A 341 4.61 -22.27 -16.28
CA PHE A 341 4.82 -21.55 -15.03
C PHE A 341 5.68 -20.32 -15.29
N PRO A 342 5.10 -19.18 -15.70
CA PRO A 342 5.87 -17.98 -15.94
C PRO A 342 6.50 -17.44 -14.64
N TYR A 343 7.53 -16.60 -14.80
CA TYR A 343 8.06 -15.81 -13.69
C TYR A 343 6.97 -14.90 -13.13
N ILE A 344 6.99 -14.69 -11.82
CA ILE A 344 5.98 -13.87 -11.17
C ILE A 344 6.42 -12.41 -11.28
N GLU A 345 5.69 -11.63 -12.07
CA GLU A 345 6.03 -10.23 -12.37
C GLU A 345 5.77 -9.31 -11.17
N ASN A 346 4.63 -9.51 -10.48
CA ASN A 346 4.24 -8.67 -9.35
C ASN A 346 4.95 -9.07 -8.06
N LYS A 347 6.20 -8.64 -7.89
CA LYS A 347 6.99 -8.88 -6.67
C LYS A 347 6.37 -8.28 -5.41
N ALA A 348 5.48 -7.28 -5.51
CA ALA A 348 4.82 -6.69 -4.35
C ALA A 348 3.85 -7.68 -3.66
N GLU A 349 3.37 -8.70 -4.37
CA GLU A 349 2.55 -9.78 -3.79
C GLU A 349 3.38 -10.86 -3.09
N ILE A 350 4.71 -10.79 -3.12
CA ILE A 350 5.57 -11.86 -2.62
C ILE A 350 6.34 -11.36 -1.40
N ARG A 351 6.19 -12.09 -0.28
CA ARG A 351 6.95 -11.84 0.94
C ARG A 351 8.34 -12.45 0.85
N LEU A 352 8.40 -13.66 0.31
CA LEU A 352 9.63 -14.41 0.16
C LEU A 352 9.57 -15.26 -1.12
N ASP A 353 10.61 -15.17 -1.92
CA ASP A 353 10.87 -16.06 -3.05
C ASP A 353 12.29 -16.62 -2.87
N THR A 354 12.40 -17.92 -2.57
CA THR A 354 13.70 -18.54 -2.31
C THR A 354 13.80 -19.93 -2.87
N ILE A 355 15.02 -20.32 -3.25
CA ILE A 355 15.36 -21.70 -3.59
C ILE A 355 15.70 -22.44 -2.30
N ILE A 356 15.11 -23.61 -2.08
CA ILE A 356 15.29 -24.40 -0.86
C ILE A 356 15.89 -25.78 -1.13
N PRO A 357 16.79 -26.27 -0.28
CA PRO A 357 17.23 -27.65 -0.32
C PRO A 357 16.17 -28.59 0.28
N SER A 358 15.86 -29.69 -0.40
CA SER A 358 14.84 -30.69 0.00
C SER A 358 15.17 -31.53 1.25
N GLY A 359 16.28 -31.24 1.95
CA GLY A 359 16.80 -32.09 3.04
C GLY A 359 16.33 -31.75 4.46
N SER A 360 15.64 -30.62 4.68
CA SER A 360 15.27 -30.17 6.03
C SER A 360 13.92 -29.47 6.06
N ASN A 361 13.29 -29.42 7.24
CA ASN A 361 12.10 -28.61 7.44
C ASN A 361 12.45 -27.13 7.25
N PHE A 362 11.53 -26.40 6.64
CA PHE A 362 11.63 -24.97 6.43
C PHE A 362 10.74 -24.23 7.41
N VAL A 363 11.29 -23.19 8.05
CA VAL A 363 10.56 -22.33 9.00
C VAL A 363 10.74 -20.88 8.59
N PHE A 364 9.62 -20.18 8.40
CA PHE A 364 9.59 -18.76 8.08
C PHE A 364 8.81 -17.98 9.12
N TYR A 365 9.42 -16.91 9.65
CA TYR A 365 8.75 -15.98 10.57
C TYR A 365 8.08 -14.87 9.76
N TYR A 366 6.76 -14.77 9.87
CA TYR A 366 5.93 -13.79 9.18
C TYR A 366 5.39 -12.78 10.19
N THR A 367 5.62 -11.49 9.93
CA THR A 367 5.03 -10.37 10.68
C THR A 367 4.27 -9.46 9.73
N GLN A 368 3.01 -9.19 10.05
CA GLN A 368 2.15 -8.28 9.31
C GLN A 368 1.55 -7.23 10.24
N GLU A 369 1.84 -5.96 9.99
CA GLU A 369 1.06 -4.87 10.56
C GLU A 369 -0.30 -4.77 9.85
N TYR A 370 -1.39 -4.69 10.61
CA TYR A 370 -2.75 -4.68 10.07
C TYR A 370 -3.61 -3.59 10.74
N PRO A 371 -4.32 -2.75 9.97
CA PRO A 371 -5.20 -1.74 10.53
C PRO A 371 -6.43 -2.36 11.20
N VAL A 372 -6.81 -1.82 12.36
CA VAL A 372 -8.02 -2.19 13.08
C VAL A 372 -9.15 -1.26 12.66
N VAL A 373 -10.19 -1.84 12.07
CA VAL A 373 -11.42 -1.11 11.69
C VAL A 373 -12.40 -1.08 12.86
N GLU A 374 -13.40 -0.19 12.78
CA GLU A 374 -14.47 -0.05 13.77
C GLU A 374 -15.14 -1.41 14.04
N GLY A 375 -15.38 -1.71 15.32
CA GLY A 375 -15.99 -2.98 15.76
C GLY A 375 -15.10 -4.24 15.63
N LEU A 376 -13.88 -4.15 15.10
CA LEU A 376 -13.01 -5.32 14.92
C LEU A 376 -12.46 -5.82 16.28
N LYS A 377 -12.97 -6.98 16.73
CA LYS A 377 -12.57 -7.61 18.01
C LYS A 377 -11.68 -8.84 17.84
N LYS A 378 -11.77 -9.52 16.70
CA LYS A 378 -11.07 -10.77 16.42
C LYS A 378 -10.70 -10.88 14.94
N ILE A 379 -9.49 -11.37 14.66
CA ILE A 379 -9.06 -11.75 13.32
C ILE A 379 -8.68 -13.22 13.31
N ARG A 380 -9.04 -13.94 12.26
CA ARG A 380 -8.58 -15.31 12.03
C ARG A 380 -7.54 -15.31 10.92
N LEU A 381 -6.46 -16.06 11.09
CA LEU A 381 -5.42 -16.26 10.08
C LEU A 381 -5.47 -17.70 9.62
N THR A 382 -5.49 -17.91 8.31
CA THR A 382 -5.36 -19.23 7.68
C THR A 382 -4.36 -19.17 6.52
N MET A 383 -4.02 -20.30 5.93
CA MET A 383 -3.09 -20.36 4.80
C MET A 383 -3.48 -21.49 3.84
N ASP A 384 -3.65 -21.13 2.58
CA ASP A 384 -3.82 -22.08 1.48
C ASP A 384 -2.48 -22.39 0.84
N SER A 385 -2.28 -23.63 0.41
CA SER A 385 -1.01 -24.07 -0.17
C SER A 385 -1.21 -24.86 -1.45
N LYS A 386 -0.36 -24.63 -2.45
CA LYS A 386 -0.35 -25.43 -3.70
C LYS A 386 1.06 -25.76 -4.16
N ILE A 387 1.22 -26.93 -4.77
CA ILE A 387 2.46 -27.41 -5.39
C ILE A 387 2.28 -27.41 -6.90
N GLN A 388 3.31 -26.95 -7.61
CA GLN A 388 3.40 -26.93 -9.07
C GLN A 388 4.69 -27.65 -9.49
N ALA A 389 4.56 -28.83 -10.09
CA ALA A 389 5.69 -29.69 -10.42
C ALA A 389 6.15 -29.55 -11.87
N ILE A 390 7.41 -29.87 -12.15
CA ILE A 390 8.01 -29.74 -13.50
C ILE A 390 7.33 -30.59 -14.58
N ASP A 391 6.62 -31.65 -14.20
CA ASP A 391 5.79 -32.47 -15.10
C ASP A 391 4.40 -31.86 -15.36
N ARG A 392 4.21 -30.58 -14.99
CA ARG A 392 2.99 -29.77 -15.16
C ARG A 392 1.82 -30.20 -14.28
N SER A 393 2.00 -31.17 -13.38
CA SER A 393 0.96 -31.49 -12.42
C SER A 393 0.88 -30.42 -11.32
N GLU A 394 -0.35 -30.12 -10.90
CA GLU A 394 -0.62 -29.26 -9.75
C GLU A 394 -1.26 -30.08 -8.64
N TYR A 395 -0.94 -29.74 -7.39
CA TYR A 395 -1.53 -30.37 -6.21
C TYR A 395 -1.90 -29.31 -5.18
N LYS A 396 -3.18 -29.21 -4.85
CA LYS A 396 -3.66 -28.34 -3.76
C LYS A 396 -3.58 -29.12 -2.45
N LEU A 397 -2.82 -28.59 -1.50
CA LEU A 397 -2.71 -29.16 -0.16
C LEU A 397 -3.96 -28.79 0.65
N GLN A 398 -4.25 -29.58 1.68
CA GLN A 398 -5.24 -29.19 2.68
C GLN A 398 -4.82 -27.87 3.34
N GLY A 399 -5.79 -26.97 3.57
CA GLY A 399 -5.55 -25.71 4.25
C GLY A 399 -4.90 -25.90 5.62
N ALA A 400 -4.08 -24.92 6.01
CA ALA A 400 -3.46 -24.88 7.33
C ALA A 400 -4.51 -24.68 8.44
N ASP A 401 -4.12 -24.97 9.67
CA ASP A 401 -4.96 -24.67 10.83
C ASP A 401 -5.19 -23.17 10.95
N THR A 402 -6.33 -22.80 11.56
CA THR A 402 -6.70 -21.39 11.71
C THR A 402 -6.24 -20.86 13.06
N LEU A 403 -5.41 -19.82 13.05
CA LEU A 403 -5.02 -19.09 14.25
C LEU A 403 -6.02 -17.97 14.53
N SER A 404 -6.33 -17.73 15.80
CA SER A 404 -7.22 -16.65 16.23
C SER A 404 -6.45 -15.56 16.96
N TYR A 405 -6.59 -14.31 16.53
CA TYR A 405 -6.05 -13.13 17.19
C TYR A 405 -7.19 -12.35 17.82
N PHE A 406 -7.18 -12.21 19.14
CA PHE A 406 -8.12 -11.38 19.90
C PHE A 406 -7.48 -10.01 20.14
N ILE A 407 -8.18 -8.94 19.77
CA ILE A 407 -7.58 -7.60 19.80
C ILE A 407 -7.80 -6.98 21.18
N ALA A 408 -6.74 -6.92 21.98
CA ALA A 408 -6.72 -6.20 23.24
C ALA A 408 -6.56 -4.69 22.98
N SER A 409 -7.54 -3.89 23.38
CA SER A 409 -7.47 -2.43 23.27
C SER A 409 -7.37 -1.79 24.64
N LEU A 410 -6.81 -0.58 24.71
CA LEU A 410 -6.87 0.25 25.91
C LEU A 410 -8.29 0.76 26.18
N ALA A 411 -9.14 0.86 25.15
CA ALA A 411 -10.54 1.29 25.30
C ALA A 411 -11.35 0.41 26.28
N GLN A 412 -10.90 -0.82 26.55
CA GLN A 412 -11.48 -1.71 27.56
C GLN A 412 -11.28 -1.21 29.00
N LEU A 413 -10.39 -0.23 29.21
CA LEU A 413 -10.17 0.39 30.52
C LEU A 413 -11.17 1.51 30.82
N ALA A 414 -12.12 1.79 29.92
CA ALA A 414 -13.11 2.84 30.12
C ALA A 414 -13.84 2.69 31.46
N ASP A 415 -13.89 3.77 32.22
CA ASP A 415 -14.52 3.83 33.53
C ASP A 415 -15.99 4.22 33.38
N VAL A 416 -16.85 3.21 33.48
CA VAL A 416 -18.32 3.36 33.40
C VAL A 416 -18.90 4.08 34.61
N SER A 417 -18.18 4.20 35.73
CA SER A 417 -18.69 4.90 36.92
C SER A 417 -18.87 6.40 36.67
N LEU A 418 -18.14 6.96 35.70
CA LEU A 418 -18.19 8.37 35.31
C LEU A 418 -19.45 8.77 34.54
N ILE A 419 -20.31 7.80 34.17
CA ILE A 419 -21.63 8.08 33.56
C ILE A 419 -22.52 8.90 34.51
N SER A 420 -22.31 8.77 35.82
CA SER A 420 -23.06 9.53 36.82
C SER A 420 -22.14 10.39 37.69
N LYS A 421 -22.53 11.66 37.90
CA LYS A 421 -21.85 12.55 38.84
C LYS A 421 -22.45 12.37 40.23
N ARG A 422 -21.64 11.88 41.16
CA ARG A 422 -21.99 11.75 42.58
C ARG A 422 -21.58 13.02 43.34
N THR A 423 -22.52 13.73 43.94
CA THR A 423 -22.24 14.88 44.82
C THR A 423 -22.77 14.61 46.21
N GLU A 424 -21.89 14.63 47.21
CA GLU A 424 -22.28 14.50 48.61
C GLU A 424 -22.85 15.83 49.12
N LEU A 425 -24.08 15.80 49.62
CA LEU A 425 -24.76 16.95 50.20
C LEU A 425 -24.88 16.73 51.69
N HIS A 426 -24.10 17.49 52.47
CA HIS A 426 -24.26 17.56 53.91
C HIS A 426 -25.47 18.41 54.27
N ARG A 427 -26.33 17.90 55.16
CA ARG A 427 -27.50 18.65 55.66
C ARG A 427 -27.07 19.85 56.48
N ASN A 428 -26.21 19.63 57.46
CA ASN A 428 -25.78 20.64 58.41
C ASN A 428 -24.43 21.22 57.99
N LEU A 429 -24.32 22.53 58.10
CA LEU A 429 -23.17 23.33 57.69
C LEU A 429 -22.94 24.40 58.75
N TYR A 430 -21.73 24.97 58.78
CA TYR A 430 -21.48 26.17 59.57
C TYR A 430 -20.54 27.11 58.83
N ASP A 431 -20.67 28.40 59.11
CA ASP A 431 -19.74 29.44 58.66
C ASP A 431 -19.22 30.22 59.87
N ARG A 432 -17.95 30.63 59.87
CA ARG A 432 -17.33 31.37 60.97
C ARG A 432 -16.76 32.68 60.45
N ILE A 433 -17.26 33.80 60.99
CA ILE A 433 -16.86 35.14 60.60
C ILE A 433 -16.34 35.91 61.81
N SER A 434 -15.12 36.40 61.72
CA SER A 434 -14.47 37.20 62.78
C SER A 434 -14.59 38.69 62.51
N VAL A 435 -15.17 39.43 63.46
CA VAL A 435 -15.32 40.89 63.42
C VAL A 435 -14.47 41.51 64.52
N TYR A 436 -13.45 42.28 64.15
CA TYR A 436 -12.64 43.02 65.12
C TYR A 436 -13.40 44.24 65.63
N THR A 437 -13.53 44.37 66.96
CA THR A 437 -14.39 45.37 67.60
C THR A 437 -13.57 46.42 68.34
N ARG A 438 -13.87 47.69 68.10
CA ARG A 438 -13.25 48.86 68.72
C ARG A 438 -14.23 49.57 69.64
N TYR A 439 -13.73 50.07 70.78
CA TYR A 439 -14.52 50.80 71.77
C TYR A 439 -13.78 52.09 72.16
N LYS A 440 -14.54 53.16 72.46
CA LYS A 440 -14.00 54.48 72.81
C LYS A 440 -13.19 54.51 74.11
N THR A 441 -13.52 53.65 75.09
CA THR A 441 -12.88 53.66 76.41
C THR A 441 -12.52 52.24 76.84
N ALA A 442 -11.34 52.08 77.46
CA ALA A 442 -10.81 50.79 77.86
C ALA A 442 -11.33 50.29 79.23
N LYS A 443 -11.73 51.18 80.14
CA LYS A 443 -12.17 50.85 81.51
C LYS A 443 -13.54 51.48 81.82
N SER A 444 -14.51 50.58 81.99
CA SER A 444 -15.83 50.68 82.66
C SER A 444 -16.99 51.55 82.12
N ALA A 445 -18.15 50.87 82.08
CA ALA A 445 -19.52 51.32 82.41
C ALA A 445 -20.43 52.05 81.38
N MET A 446 -20.06 52.21 80.11
CA MET A 446 -21.06 52.43 79.04
C MET A 446 -20.73 51.60 77.79
N LEU A 447 -21.42 50.46 77.67
CA LEU A 447 -21.20 49.41 76.68
C LEU A 447 -22.14 49.60 75.50
N VAL A 448 -21.88 50.60 74.66
CA VAL A 448 -22.59 50.75 73.40
C VAL A 448 -21.61 50.48 72.26
N TYR A 449 -21.95 49.51 71.44
CA TYR A 449 -21.20 49.17 70.24
C TYR A 449 -21.57 50.23 69.22
N GLU A 450 -20.61 51.13 68.99
CA GLU A 450 -20.79 52.21 68.03
C GLU A 450 -20.24 51.77 66.67
N ILE A 451 -21.14 51.65 65.70
CA ILE A 451 -20.80 51.20 64.35
C ILE A 451 -19.84 52.16 63.64
N ASP A 452 -19.96 53.47 63.90
CA ASP A 452 -19.14 54.51 63.26
C ASP A 452 -17.81 54.78 63.98
N TYR A 453 -17.50 54.03 65.04
CA TYR A 453 -16.22 54.17 65.72
C TYR A 453 -15.11 53.39 65.00
N GLN A 454 -14.11 54.12 64.51
CA GLN A 454 -12.96 53.56 63.78
C GLN A 454 -13.39 52.66 62.61
N ASP A 455 -12.89 51.42 62.55
CA ASP A 455 -13.11 50.45 61.49
C ASP A 455 -14.28 49.48 61.78
N ASN A 456 -15.10 49.75 62.80
CA ASN A 456 -16.21 48.89 63.20
C ASN A 456 -17.20 48.63 62.06
N ARG A 457 -17.61 49.67 61.32
CA ARG A 457 -18.52 49.56 60.16
C ARG A 457 -18.01 48.57 59.13
N ALA A 458 -16.80 48.78 58.63
CA ALA A 458 -16.19 47.92 57.61
C ALA A 458 -16.01 46.46 58.08
N ASN A 459 -15.73 46.24 59.37
CA ASN A 459 -15.61 44.89 59.91
C ASN A 459 -16.98 44.22 60.11
N MET A 460 -17.99 44.96 60.56
CA MET A 460 -19.33 44.42 60.78
C MET A 460 -20.09 44.16 59.48
N ASP A 461 -19.90 45.00 58.45
CA ASP A 461 -20.54 44.82 57.14
C ASP A 461 -20.18 43.47 56.52
N LYS A 462 -18.94 42.97 56.72
CA LYS A 462 -18.53 41.62 56.29
C LYS A 462 -19.42 40.52 56.86
N PHE A 463 -19.78 40.65 58.14
CA PHE A 463 -20.69 39.70 58.78
C PHE A 463 -22.12 39.88 58.27
N LEU A 464 -22.61 41.12 58.20
CA LEU A 464 -23.98 41.42 57.75
C LEU A 464 -24.22 40.96 56.31
N ASP A 465 -23.26 41.13 55.41
CA ASP A 465 -23.39 40.73 54.01
C ASP A 465 -23.45 39.21 53.85
N SER A 466 -22.57 38.47 54.55
CA SER A 466 -22.63 37.00 54.58
C SER A 466 -23.92 36.50 55.23
N TYR A 467 -24.34 37.09 56.35
CA TYR A 467 -25.59 36.75 57.01
C TYR A 467 -26.80 36.98 56.09
N ARG A 468 -26.84 38.12 55.39
CA ARG A 468 -27.89 38.45 54.40
C ARG A 468 -27.89 37.48 53.22
N LYS A 469 -26.72 36.99 52.80
CA LYS A 469 -26.63 35.96 51.75
C LYS A 469 -27.27 34.64 52.19
N TYR A 470 -27.09 34.24 53.45
CA TYR A 470 -27.69 33.01 53.97
C TYR A 470 -29.19 33.16 54.20
N ILE A 471 -29.64 34.24 54.84
CA ILE A 471 -31.07 34.41 55.17
C ILE A 471 -31.96 34.62 53.93
N ASN A 472 -31.40 35.18 52.85
CA ASN A 472 -32.10 35.36 51.57
C ASN A 472 -31.94 34.16 50.62
N SER A 473 -31.19 33.12 51.01
CA SER A 473 -31.01 31.94 50.17
C SER A 473 -32.20 30.99 50.32
N PRO A 474 -32.84 30.54 49.23
CA PRO A 474 -33.85 29.49 49.31
C PRO A 474 -33.23 28.12 49.67
N GLU A 475 -31.91 27.98 49.54
CA GLU A 475 -31.18 26.72 49.74
C GLU A 475 -30.84 26.44 51.22
N PHE A 476 -30.73 27.49 52.05
CA PHE A 476 -30.25 27.36 53.43
C PHE A 476 -31.21 28.01 54.42
N THR A 477 -31.32 27.41 55.60
CA THR A 477 -32.00 27.96 56.76
C THR A 477 -30.97 28.14 57.88
N ILE A 478 -30.94 29.33 58.50
CA ILE A 478 -30.05 29.61 59.64
C ILE A 478 -30.69 29.03 60.91
N ASP A 479 -29.98 28.12 61.58
CA ASP A 479 -30.43 27.48 62.81
C ASP A 479 -30.10 28.31 64.05
N SER A 480 -28.86 28.78 64.14
CA SER A 480 -28.42 29.70 65.19
C SER A 480 -27.15 30.43 64.82
N VAL A 481 -26.91 31.57 65.46
CA VAL A 481 -25.63 32.27 65.38
C VAL A 481 -25.03 32.34 66.78
N THR A 482 -23.86 31.73 66.98
CA THR A 482 -23.11 31.87 68.22
C THR A 482 -22.17 33.07 68.13
N LEU A 483 -22.43 34.11 68.93
CA LEU A 483 -21.58 35.29 69.08
C LEU A 483 -20.58 35.05 70.22
N ILE A 484 -19.31 34.84 69.86
CA ILE A 484 -18.21 34.61 70.82
C ILE A 484 -17.37 35.89 70.90
N VAL A 485 -17.34 36.54 72.05
CA VAL A 485 -16.53 37.76 72.24
C VAL A 485 -15.30 37.48 73.08
N THR A 486 -14.17 38.00 72.61
CA THR A 486 -12.86 37.92 73.28
C THR A 486 -12.28 39.32 73.51
N THR A 487 -11.35 39.42 74.45
CA THR A 487 -10.59 40.63 74.71
C THR A 487 -9.09 40.35 74.79
N SER A 488 -8.30 41.42 74.77
CA SER A 488 -6.86 41.40 75.08
C SER A 488 -6.63 41.26 76.59
N LEU A 489 -5.39 40.95 76.98
CA LEU A 489 -4.98 40.76 78.38
C LEU A 489 -5.00 42.03 79.23
N GLU A 490 -5.15 43.22 78.62
CA GLU A 490 -5.13 44.48 79.37
C GLU A 490 -6.22 44.55 80.43
N GLY A 491 -5.84 44.55 81.71
CA GLY A 491 -6.77 44.73 82.82
C GLY A 491 -6.59 43.67 83.88
N ASP A 492 -7.61 43.52 84.72
CA ASP A 492 -7.76 42.38 85.60
C ASP A 492 -8.46 41.25 84.82
N TYR A 493 -7.98 40.02 84.97
CA TYR A 493 -8.47 38.86 84.24
C TYR A 493 -9.99 38.62 84.42
N GLU A 494 -10.50 38.79 85.65
CA GLU A 494 -11.91 38.55 85.98
C GLU A 494 -12.78 39.68 85.41
N ASP A 495 -12.31 40.94 85.54
CA ASP A 495 -12.95 42.10 84.89
C ASP A 495 -13.02 41.91 83.37
N ASN A 496 -11.97 41.36 82.76
CA ASN A 496 -11.91 41.07 81.33
C ASN A 496 -12.90 39.97 80.92
N TYR A 497 -13.09 38.96 81.76
CA TYR A 497 -14.13 37.95 81.56
C TYR A 497 -15.53 38.58 81.54
N GLU A 498 -15.88 39.37 82.55
CA GLU A 498 -17.15 40.10 82.60
C GLU A 498 -17.32 41.08 81.43
N LEU A 499 -16.24 41.78 81.05
CA LEU A 499 -16.22 42.75 79.97
C LEU A 499 -16.63 42.13 78.64
N THR A 500 -16.21 40.90 78.36
CA THR A 500 -16.60 40.22 77.11
C THR A 500 -18.09 39.88 77.08
N SER A 501 -18.71 39.54 78.22
CA SER A 501 -20.16 39.33 78.32
C SER A 501 -20.94 40.62 78.02
N LYS A 502 -20.52 41.69 78.69
CA LYS A 502 -21.02 43.06 78.52
C LYS A 502 -20.90 43.56 77.06
N ARG A 503 -19.76 43.32 76.41
CA ARG A 503 -19.52 43.65 74.98
C ARG A 503 -20.36 42.79 74.03
N ALA A 504 -20.49 41.50 74.29
CA ALA A 504 -21.33 40.61 73.49
C ALA A 504 -22.80 41.06 73.51
N LEU A 505 -23.32 41.44 74.69
CA LEU A 505 -24.68 41.98 74.81
C LEU A 505 -24.85 43.27 74.00
N SER A 506 -23.84 44.15 74.05
CA SER A 506 -23.83 45.39 73.27
C SER A 506 -23.85 45.13 71.75
N VAL A 507 -23.04 44.21 71.26
CA VAL A 507 -23.04 43.82 69.83
C VAL A 507 -24.39 43.18 69.45
N LYS A 508 -24.94 42.29 70.30
CA LYS A 508 -26.27 41.69 70.08
C LYS A 508 -27.36 42.77 70.01
N ASN A 509 -27.32 43.79 70.88
CA ASN A 509 -28.28 44.88 70.86
C ASN A 509 -28.17 45.75 69.60
N TYR A 510 -26.96 46.00 69.09
CA TYR A 510 -26.79 46.64 67.78
C TYR A 510 -27.40 45.80 66.66
N LEU A 511 -27.17 44.48 66.66
CA LEU A 511 -27.69 43.59 65.62
C LEU A 511 -29.21 43.56 65.57
N LYS A 512 -29.92 43.71 66.69
CA LYS A 512 -31.40 43.85 66.71
C LYS A 512 -31.89 45.01 65.84
N GLY A 513 -31.17 46.12 65.84
CA GLY A 513 -31.50 47.27 64.99
C GLY A 513 -31.03 47.08 63.54
N ALA A 514 -29.87 46.45 63.33
CA ALA A 514 -29.29 46.24 62.01
C ALA A 514 -29.95 45.13 61.19
N LEU A 515 -30.64 44.19 61.86
CA LEU A 515 -31.32 43.03 61.27
C LEU A 515 -32.79 42.99 61.73
N PRO A 516 -33.66 43.91 61.29
CA PRO A 516 -35.05 44.01 61.75
C PRO A 516 -35.90 42.80 61.34
N ASP A 517 -35.55 42.14 60.24
CA ASP A 517 -36.27 40.97 59.71
C ASP A 517 -35.79 39.64 60.31
N SER A 518 -34.87 39.69 61.28
CA SER A 518 -34.32 38.51 61.94
C SER A 518 -34.70 38.50 63.42
N ASP A 519 -35.09 37.34 63.95
CA ASP A 519 -35.27 37.16 65.39
C ASP A 519 -33.91 37.06 66.09
N VAL A 520 -33.23 38.20 66.20
CA VAL A 520 -31.90 38.30 66.81
C VAL A 520 -31.93 37.85 68.27
N GLU A 521 -33.06 37.96 68.96
CA GLU A 521 -33.14 37.55 70.37
C GLU A 521 -32.99 36.04 70.51
N SER A 522 -33.71 35.25 69.71
CA SER A 522 -33.66 33.78 69.78
C SER A 522 -32.51 33.17 68.98
N LEU A 523 -32.17 33.72 67.80
CA LEU A 523 -31.17 33.16 66.91
C LEU A 523 -29.74 33.40 67.41
N PHE A 524 -29.44 34.57 68.00
CA PHE A 524 -28.09 34.92 68.41
C PHE A 524 -27.81 34.53 69.87
N LYS A 525 -26.98 33.50 70.06
CA LYS A 525 -26.54 32.98 71.35
C LYS A 525 -25.20 33.59 71.72
N ILE A 526 -25.14 34.27 72.87
CA ILE A 526 -23.90 34.87 73.37
C ILE A 526 -23.05 33.81 74.08
N LYS A 527 -21.75 33.78 73.76
CA LYS A 527 -20.71 33.15 74.57
C LYS A 527 -19.62 34.18 74.84
N HIS A 528 -19.18 34.28 76.08
CA HIS A 528 -18.10 35.16 76.48
C HIS A 528 -16.93 34.32 76.95
N LYS A 529 -15.73 34.62 76.47
CA LYS A 529 -14.53 33.81 76.70
C LYS A 529 -13.50 34.52 77.58
N GLY A 530 -13.64 35.84 77.79
CA GLY A 530 -12.58 36.66 78.37
C GLY A 530 -11.39 36.78 77.42
N GLU A 531 -10.20 36.60 77.96
CA GLU A 531 -8.94 36.77 77.23
C GLU A 531 -8.64 35.57 76.30
N ASP A 532 -8.21 35.84 75.07
CA ASP A 532 -7.92 34.77 74.09
C ASP A 532 -6.42 34.42 74.00
N TRP A 533 -5.94 33.75 75.05
CA TRP A 533 -4.55 33.29 75.20
C TRP A 533 -4.05 32.44 74.02
N ASN A 534 -4.93 31.59 73.45
CA ASN A 534 -4.57 30.74 72.31
C ASN A 534 -4.30 31.57 71.05
N THR A 535 -5.13 32.57 70.76
CA THR A 535 -4.88 33.46 69.63
C THR A 535 -3.63 34.30 69.88
N LEU A 536 -3.43 34.79 71.11
CA LEU A 536 -2.23 35.56 71.46
C LEU A 536 -0.95 34.77 71.11
N LEU A 537 -0.85 33.52 71.55
CA LEU A 537 0.27 32.64 71.22
C LEU A 537 0.43 32.43 69.71
N ALA A 538 -0.67 32.22 68.99
CA ALA A 538 -0.64 32.05 67.53
C ALA A 538 -0.17 33.32 66.80
N GLN A 539 -0.55 34.51 67.27
CA GLN A 539 -0.12 35.78 66.67
C GLN A 539 1.33 36.12 67.02
N ILE A 540 1.78 35.83 68.24
CA ILE A 540 3.19 35.98 68.63
C ILE A 540 4.09 35.11 67.73
N ARG A 541 3.70 33.85 67.45
CA ARG A 541 4.45 32.98 66.53
C ARG A 541 4.63 33.59 65.15
N LYS A 542 3.57 34.22 64.62
CA LYS A 542 3.54 34.83 63.28
C LYS A 542 4.24 36.19 63.19
N THR A 543 4.48 36.88 64.31
CA THR A 543 5.02 38.24 64.29
C THR A 543 6.54 38.22 64.38
N ASP A 544 7.25 38.55 63.31
CA ASP A 544 8.73 38.47 63.27
C ASP A 544 9.42 39.57 64.08
N ASP A 545 8.72 40.66 64.40
CA ASP A 545 9.27 41.82 65.10
C ASP A 545 9.47 41.62 66.62
N ILE A 546 8.97 40.51 67.19
CA ILE A 546 9.14 40.17 68.60
C ILE A 546 10.48 39.44 68.76
N VAL A 547 11.43 40.05 69.46
CA VAL A 547 12.79 39.51 69.60
C VAL A 547 12.80 38.34 70.59
N ASN A 548 12.20 38.52 71.77
CA ASN A 548 12.19 37.50 72.84
C ASN A 548 10.98 36.55 72.72
N LYS A 549 10.69 36.11 71.48
CA LYS A 549 9.47 35.37 71.12
C LYS A 549 9.32 34.03 71.85
N GLU A 550 10.41 33.28 72.04
CA GLU A 550 10.39 31.96 72.69
C GLU A 550 10.18 32.08 74.20
N ASP A 551 10.84 33.06 74.84
CA ASP A 551 10.71 33.31 76.28
C ASP A 551 9.30 33.80 76.63
N ILE A 552 8.75 34.74 75.87
CA ILE A 552 7.38 35.23 76.05
C ILE A 552 6.36 34.10 75.85
N GLN A 553 6.54 33.23 74.85
CA GLN A 553 5.67 32.06 74.67
C GLN A 553 5.73 31.11 75.87
N THR A 554 6.93 30.89 76.42
CA THR A 554 7.13 30.03 77.60
C THR A 554 6.44 30.61 78.82
N MET A 555 6.54 31.93 79.04
CA MET A 555 5.84 32.62 80.13
C MET A 555 4.32 32.51 79.99
N LEU A 556 3.77 32.78 78.80
CA LEU A 556 2.33 32.71 78.54
C LEU A 556 1.77 31.28 78.65
N THR A 557 2.53 30.27 78.22
CA THR A 557 2.09 28.86 78.26
C THR A 557 2.07 28.31 79.70
N ASN A 558 2.98 28.78 80.56
CA ASN A 558 3.11 28.34 81.95
C ASN A 558 2.45 29.30 82.97
N ALA A 559 1.66 30.27 82.49
CA ALA A 559 1.03 31.28 83.33
C ALA A 559 0.00 30.63 84.28
N VAL A 560 0.29 30.66 85.58
CA VAL A 560 -0.68 30.25 86.64
C VAL A 560 -1.54 31.44 87.07
N TYR A 561 -0.96 32.65 87.08
CA TYR A 561 -1.64 33.90 87.41
C TYR A 561 -1.57 34.82 86.18
N PRO A 562 -2.65 34.91 85.39
CA PRO A 562 -2.74 35.70 84.15
C PRO A 562 -2.20 37.12 84.25
N ASP A 563 -2.68 37.88 85.24
CA ASP A 563 -2.32 39.30 85.40
C ASP A 563 -0.85 39.50 85.79
N GLN A 564 -0.33 38.61 86.65
CA GLN A 564 1.07 38.63 87.03
C GLN A 564 1.97 38.30 85.83
N CYS A 565 1.55 37.34 84.98
CA CYS A 565 2.27 37.00 83.77
C CYS A 565 2.35 38.19 82.81
N GLU A 566 1.26 38.93 82.61
CA GLU A 566 1.27 40.14 81.78
C GLU A 566 2.22 41.21 82.35
N GLU A 567 2.15 41.48 83.66
CA GLU A 567 3.03 42.45 84.32
C GLU A 567 4.51 42.05 84.29
N ASP A 568 4.81 40.75 84.39
CA ASP A 568 6.17 40.23 84.29
C ASP A 568 6.72 40.39 82.87
N ILE A 569 5.92 40.07 81.83
CA ILE A 569 6.31 40.29 80.42
C ILE A 569 6.56 41.77 80.16
N LYS A 570 5.70 42.65 80.68
CA LYS A 570 5.83 44.10 80.54
C LYS A 570 7.09 44.66 81.21
N LYS A 571 7.51 44.11 82.36
CA LYS A 571 8.73 44.52 83.06
C LYS A 571 10.00 43.96 82.42
N GLN A 572 9.98 42.68 82.03
CA GLN A 572 11.15 41.98 81.49
C GLN A 572 11.40 42.33 80.02
N PHE A 573 10.33 42.51 79.23
CA PHE A 573 10.39 42.74 77.79
C PHE A 573 9.58 43.96 77.35
N PRO A 574 9.92 45.18 77.79
CA PRO A 574 9.10 46.38 77.54
C PRO A 574 8.97 46.75 76.06
N ALA A 575 9.98 46.47 75.23
CA ALA A 575 9.94 46.73 73.79
C ALA A 575 9.01 45.76 73.06
N ASP A 576 9.11 44.46 73.37
CA ASP A 576 8.25 43.41 72.79
C ASP A 576 6.81 43.53 73.29
N TYR A 577 6.61 43.88 74.56
CA TYR A 577 5.28 44.13 75.12
C TYR A 577 4.58 45.28 74.40
N ARG A 578 5.32 46.32 73.97
CA ARG A 578 4.74 47.40 73.15
C ARG A 578 4.25 46.89 71.80
N ILE A 579 4.98 45.98 71.16
CA ILE A 579 4.57 45.36 69.90
C ILE A 579 3.32 44.48 70.12
N MET A 580 3.29 43.70 71.20
CA MET A 580 2.11 42.91 71.58
C MET A 580 0.89 43.82 71.77
N LYS A 581 1.05 44.93 72.48
CA LYS A 581 -0.03 45.87 72.76
C LYS A 581 -0.53 46.60 71.53
N ASP A 582 0.37 47.08 70.67
CA ASP A 582 -0.01 47.94 69.54
C ASP A 582 -0.49 47.14 68.33
N SER A 583 0.09 45.94 68.09
CA SER A 583 -0.17 45.14 66.89
C SER A 583 -1.02 43.89 67.15
N ILE A 584 -0.85 43.22 68.30
CA ILE A 584 -1.48 41.91 68.54
C ILE A 584 -2.77 42.04 69.35
N TYR A 585 -2.79 42.81 70.44
CA TYR A 585 -3.97 42.99 71.30
C TYR A 585 -5.22 43.49 70.55
N PRO A 586 -5.12 44.40 69.57
CA PRO A 586 -6.20 44.70 68.64
C PRO A 586 -6.88 43.48 68.01
N LEU A 587 -6.11 42.46 67.63
CA LEU A 587 -6.60 41.24 66.99
C LEU A 587 -7.27 40.27 67.99
N LEU A 588 -7.06 40.47 69.29
CA LEU A 588 -7.73 39.71 70.34
C LEU A 588 -9.09 40.29 70.70
N ARG A 589 -9.32 41.58 70.40
CA ARG A 589 -10.60 42.26 70.62
C ARG A 589 -11.53 41.99 69.44
N ARG A 590 -12.14 40.81 69.42
CA ARG A 590 -13.03 40.41 68.33
C ARG A 590 -14.31 39.73 68.81
N ALA A 591 -15.28 39.73 67.92
CA ALA A 591 -16.53 39.01 67.98
C ALA A 591 -16.51 37.97 66.84
N ASP A 592 -16.41 36.69 67.20
CA ASP A 592 -16.54 35.58 66.26
C ASP A 592 -18.01 35.16 66.17
N PHE A 593 -18.58 35.23 64.97
CA PHE A 593 -19.91 34.75 64.65
C PHE A 593 -19.82 33.38 64.02
N VAL A 594 -20.34 32.36 64.69
CA VAL A 594 -20.51 31.02 64.12
C VAL A 594 -21.96 30.85 63.71
N ILE A 595 -22.22 30.88 62.41
CA ILE A 595 -23.54 30.70 61.82
C ILE A 595 -23.72 29.20 61.57
N ASP A 596 -24.56 28.55 62.35
CA ASP A 596 -24.99 27.18 62.11
C ASP A 596 -26.20 27.21 61.16
N LEU A 597 -26.14 26.44 60.07
CA LEU A 597 -27.16 26.41 59.03
C LEU A 597 -27.43 24.99 58.54
N HIS A 598 -28.62 24.76 57.99
CA HIS A 598 -28.96 23.52 57.30
C HIS A 598 -29.57 23.77 55.92
N ARG A 599 -29.44 22.78 55.03
CA ARG A 599 -30.06 22.80 53.69
C ARG A 599 -31.57 22.59 53.77
N THR A 600 -32.34 23.53 53.23
CA THR A 600 -33.80 23.49 53.24
C THR A 600 -34.31 22.27 52.47
N GLY A 601 -35.19 21.47 53.07
CA GLY A 601 -35.77 20.28 52.47
C GLY A 601 -34.93 19.00 52.54
N LEU A 602 -33.73 19.03 53.14
CA LEU A 602 -32.87 17.86 53.30
C LEU A 602 -33.00 17.25 54.71
N VAL A 603 -33.38 15.97 54.79
CA VAL A 603 -33.62 15.26 56.07
C VAL A 603 -32.33 14.74 56.69
N SER A 604 -31.40 14.26 55.87
CA SER A 604 -30.07 13.78 56.28
C SER A 604 -29.08 13.97 55.16
N ASP A 605 -27.79 13.80 55.45
CA ASP A 605 -26.74 13.75 54.44
C ASP A 605 -27.16 12.77 53.33
N THR A 606 -27.13 13.27 52.09
CA THR A 606 -27.63 12.54 50.94
C THR A 606 -26.67 12.69 49.78
N VAL A 607 -26.69 11.71 48.89
CA VAL A 607 -25.92 11.72 47.66
C VAL A 607 -26.83 12.12 46.50
N LYS A 608 -26.51 13.23 45.84
CA LYS A 608 -27.14 13.60 44.57
C LYS A 608 -26.41 12.87 43.43
N ILE A 609 -27.15 12.12 42.64
CA ILE A 609 -26.66 11.42 41.44
C ILE A 609 -27.25 12.11 40.21
N GLU A 610 -26.39 12.61 39.32
CA GLU A 610 -26.79 13.23 38.06
C GLU A 610 -26.27 12.37 36.89
N TYR A 611 -27.18 11.90 36.04
CA TYR A 611 -26.84 11.04 34.90
C TYR A 611 -26.48 11.87 33.66
N ARG A 612 -25.40 11.49 32.97
CA ARG A 612 -24.89 12.15 31.76
C ARG A 612 -25.25 11.32 30.53
N SER A 613 -26.37 11.62 29.89
CA SER A 613 -26.93 10.77 28.82
C SER A 613 -26.11 10.73 27.53
N ASP A 614 -25.45 11.82 27.17
CA ASP A 614 -24.51 11.88 26.05
C ASP A 614 -23.23 11.11 26.36
N TYR A 615 -22.75 11.17 27.59
CA TYR A 615 -21.51 10.52 28.03
C TYR A 615 -21.53 8.99 27.92
N GLU A 616 -22.68 8.35 28.20
CA GLU A 616 -22.83 6.90 28.00
C GLU A 616 -22.59 6.50 26.53
N GLU A 617 -23.15 7.27 25.59
CA GLU A 617 -22.89 7.07 24.16
C GLU A 617 -21.42 7.31 23.81
N GLY A 618 -20.77 8.30 24.43
CA GLY A 618 -19.33 8.53 24.31
C GLY A 618 -18.49 7.32 24.73
N ILE A 619 -18.85 6.64 25.84
CA ILE A 619 -18.19 5.39 26.27
C ILE A 619 -18.46 4.25 25.28
N ARG A 620 -19.70 4.08 24.81
CA ARG A 620 -20.06 3.04 23.85
C ARG A 620 -19.21 3.17 22.57
N LEU A 621 -19.14 4.37 22.02
CA LEU A 621 -18.33 4.69 20.83
C LEU A 621 -16.84 4.43 21.08
N LEU A 622 -16.32 4.80 22.26
CA LEU A 622 -14.94 4.51 22.66
C LEU A 622 -14.66 3.00 22.66
N GLN A 623 -15.55 2.20 23.25
CA GLN A 623 -15.41 0.73 23.33
C GLN A 623 -15.55 0.03 21.96
N ASP A 624 -16.37 0.59 21.07
CA ASP A 624 -16.54 0.12 19.69
C ASP A 624 -15.43 0.61 18.73
N ARG A 625 -14.46 1.38 19.27
CA ARG A 625 -13.28 1.94 18.58
C ARG A 625 -13.61 3.06 17.58
N GLU A 626 -14.77 3.67 17.73
CA GLU A 626 -15.20 4.86 16.99
C GLU A 626 -14.62 6.12 17.66
N TYR A 627 -13.29 6.16 17.84
CA TYR A 627 -12.61 7.12 18.71
C TYR A 627 -12.86 8.59 18.33
N TRP A 628 -13.00 8.87 17.03
CA TRP A 628 -13.31 10.22 16.55
C TRP A 628 -14.71 10.69 16.94
N LYS A 629 -15.71 9.80 16.90
CA LYS A 629 -17.06 10.13 17.35
C LYS A 629 -17.13 10.20 18.87
N ALA A 630 -16.40 9.31 19.55
CA ALA A 630 -16.30 9.31 21.00
C ALA A 630 -15.71 10.64 21.53
N ILE A 631 -14.63 11.16 20.92
CA ILE A 631 -13.99 12.38 21.41
C ILE A 631 -14.86 13.64 21.21
N GLU A 632 -15.74 13.69 20.21
CA GLU A 632 -16.70 14.80 20.02
C GLU A 632 -17.62 14.97 21.24
N ILE A 633 -17.97 13.86 21.88
CA ILE A 633 -18.79 13.84 23.10
C ILE A 633 -17.90 14.01 24.34
N LEU A 634 -16.88 13.15 24.47
CA LEU A 634 -16.05 13.05 25.66
C LEU A 634 -15.23 14.34 25.92
N ALA A 635 -14.85 15.09 24.88
CA ALA A 635 -14.12 16.35 25.06
C ALA A 635 -14.84 17.40 25.93
N ASN A 636 -16.17 17.31 26.08
CA ASN A 636 -16.94 18.16 27.00
C ASN A 636 -16.67 17.85 28.48
N TYR A 637 -16.02 16.73 28.77
CA TYR A 637 -15.75 16.20 30.10
C TYR A 637 -14.24 15.93 30.22
N PRO A 638 -13.44 16.84 30.80
CA PRO A 638 -11.98 16.64 30.94
C PRO A 638 -11.66 15.67 32.08
N ASP A 639 -12.03 14.40 31.91
CA ASP A 639 -11.87 13.32 32.87
C ASP A 639 -11.06 12.13 32.31
N TYR A 640 -11.07 11.01 33.03
CA TYR A 640 -10.28 9.84 32.68
C TYR A 640 -10.63 9.24 31.32
N ASN A 641 -11.92 9.15 30.95
CA ASN A 641 -12.29 8.50 29.68
C ASN A 641 -11.93 9.37 28.47
N THR A 642 -11.96 10.68 28.64
CA THR A 642 -11.43 11.63 27.65
C THR A 642 -9.94 11.46 27.47
N ALA A 643 -9.19 11.36 28.57
CA ALA A 643 -7.77 11.04 28.49
C ALA A 643 -7.53 9.69 27.80
N LEU A 644 -8.28 8.65 28.17
CA LEU A 644 -8.20 7.32 27.55
C LEU A 644 -8.47 7.38 26.04
N CYS A 645 -9.50 8.11 25.61
CA CYS A 645 -9.82 8.32 24.21
C CYS A 645 -8.67 9.03 23.47
N LEU A 646 -8.06 10.04 24.08
CA LEU A 646 -6.86 10.69 23.54
C LEU A 646 -5.66 9.73 23.43
N VAL A 647 -5.47 8.82 24.40
CA VAL A 647 -4.43 7.77 24.33
C VAL A 647 -4.68 6.82 23.16
N CYS A 648 -5.93 6.41 22.94
CA CYS A 648 -6.34 5.55 21.82
C CYS A 648 -6.15 6.24 20.46
N LEU A 649 -6.33 7.56 20.39
CA LEU A 649 -6.08 8.37 19.19
C LEU A 649 -4.58 8.70 18.96
N GLY A 650 -3.69 8.30 19.87
CA GLY A 650 -2.26 8.59 19.78
C GLY A 650 -1.86 10.01 20.22
N TYR A 651 -2.77 10.79 20.80
CA TYR A 651 -2.51 12.15 21.31
C TYR A 651 -1.81 12.13 22.68
N ASN A 652 -0.63 11.50 22.73
CA ASN A 652 0.07 11.15 23.97
C ASN A 652 0.34 12.36 24.88
N SER A 653 0.80 13.49 24.34
CA SER A 653 1.10 14.69 25.16
C SER A 653 -0.15 15.29 25.79
N LYS A 654 -1.25 15.44 25.02
CA LYS A 654 -2.52 15.97 25.54
C LYS A 654 -3.11 15.06 26.61
N ALA A 655 -3.05 13.75 26.39
CA ALA A 655 -3.51 12.77 27.37
C ALA A 655 -2.68 12.82 28.67
N TYR A 656 -1.36 12.99 28.55
CA TYR A 656 -0.46 13.13 29.71
C TYR A 656 -0.77 14.39 30.52
N ASP A 657 -0.92 15.54 29.87
CA ASP A 657 -1.26 16.81 30.52
C ASP A 657 -2.62 16.73 31.23
N LEU A 658 -3.60 16.05 30.62
CA LEU A 658 -4.89 15.82 31.27
C LEU A 658 -4.76 14.89 32.48
N LEU A 659 -4.12 13.73 32.34
CA LEU A 659 -4.01 12.72 33.42
C LEU A 659 -3.24 13.23 34.64
N THR A 660 -2.24 14.09 34.45
CA THR A 660 -1.46 14.67 35.57
C THR A 660 -2.27 15.63 36.43
N ASN A 661 -3.36 16.18 35.91
CA ASN A 661 -4.29 17.06 36.64
C ASN A 661 -5.46 16.29 37.30
N LEU A 662 -5.59 14.98 37.05
CA LEU A 662 -6.65 14.14 37.62
C LEU A 662 -6.20 13.46 38.92
N THR A 663 -7.17 13.04 39.73
CA THR A 663 -6.89 12.27 40.95
C THR A 663 -6.18 10.94 40.60
N PRO A 664 -5.09 10.59 41.30
CA PRO A 664 -4.42 9.30 41.11
C PRO A 664 -5.35 8.12 41.42
N THR A 665 -5.52 7.25 40.43
CA THR A 665 -6.23 5.97 40.52
C THR A 665 -5.37 4.90 39.87
N GLY A 666 -5.67 3.63 40.10
CA GLY A 666 -4.97 2.54 39.43
C GLY A 666 -5.02 2.67 37.90
N ASN A 667 -6.15 3.12 37.35
CA ASN A 667 -6.36 3.38 35.93
C ASN A 667 -5.55 4.58 35.39
N THR A 668 -5.52 5.72 36.10
CA THR A 668 -4.79 6.92 35.64
C THR A 668 -3.28 6.69 35.65
N GLU A 669 -2.76 6.10 36.73
CA GLU A 669 -1.35 5.74 36.88
C GLU A 669 -0.92 4.68 35.83
N TYR A 670 -1.81 3.74 35.49
CA TYR A 670 -1.53 2.75 34.44
C TYR A 670 -1.37 3.40 33.06
N LEU A 671 -2.27 4.33 32.70
CA LEU A 671 -2.17 5.04 31.42
C LEU A 671 -0.96 5.97 31.40
N LEU A 672 -0.63 6.64 32.52
CA LEU A 672 0.59 7.44 32.64
C LEU A 672 1.85 6.59 32.43
N ALA A 673 1.89 5.36 32.95
CA ALA A 673 3.00 4.44 32.70
C ALA A 673 3.17 4.13 31.20
N ILE A 674 2.07 3.84 30.50
CA ILE A 674 2.08 3.59 29.05
C ILE A 674 2.53 4.83 28.27
N LEU A 675 1.98 6.01 28.61
CA LEU A 675 2.33 7.27 27.96
C LEU A 675 3.79 7.65 28.17
N CYS A 676 4.30 7.54 29.40
CA CYS A 676 5.71 7.75 29.70
C CYS A 676 6.60 6.76 28.94
N SER A 677 6.18 5.51 28.78
CA SER A 677 6.88 4.53 27.94
C SER A 677 6.96 4.99 26.48
N ARG A 678 5.84 5.40 25.89
CA ARG A 678 5.75 5.91 24.51
C ARG A 678 6.60 7.18 24.31
N MET A 679 6.67 8.03 25.32
CA MET A 679 7.47 9.26 25.33
C MET A 679 8.95 9.05 25.72
N GLN A 680 9.39 7.79 25.89
CA GLN A 680 10.77 7.43 26.28
C GLN A 680 11.20 7.95 27.66
N LYS A 681 10.24 8.25 28.55
CA LYS A 681 10.44 8.64 29.95
C LYS A 681 10.42 7.42 30.88
N GLU A 682 11.40 6.54 30.73
CA GLU A 682 11.36 5.20 31.33
C GLU A 682 11.30 5.19 32.86
N ARG A 683 12.03 6.10 33.54
CA ARG A 683 12.02 6.17 35.01
C ARG A 683 10.65 6.55 35.56
N GLU A 684 10.01 7.55 34.95
CA GLU A 684 8.64 7.95 35.29
C GLU A 684 7.66 6.82 34.99
N ALA A 685 7.82 6.13 33.86
CA ALA A 685 6.96 5.02 33.47
C ALA A 685 6.97 3.89 34.51
N VAL A 686 8.13 3.51 35.04
CA VAL A 686 8.25 2.50 36.10
C VAL A 686 7.59 2.99 37.39
N SER A 687 7.79 4.25 37.77
CA SER A 687 7.17 4.81 38.98
C SER A 687 5.65 4.78 38.91
N HIS A 688 5.06 5.25 37.80
CA HIS A 688 3.63 5.22 37.57
C HIS A 688 3.08 3.79 37.51
N LEU A 689 3.83 2.85 36.91
CA LEU A 689 3.40 1.46 36.81
C LEU A 689 3.31 0.79 38.19
N LEU A 690 4.31 0.97 39.05
CA LEU A 690 4.30 0.41 40.40
C LEU A 690 3.18 1.02 41.25
N LYS A 691 3.01 2.34 41.17
CA LYS A 691 1.92 3.05 41.86
C LYS A 691 0.54 2.58 41.38
N SER A 692 0.39 2.29 40.09
CA SER A 692 -0.83 1.70 39.53
C SER A 692 -1.16 0.35 40.19
N TYR A 693 -0.17 -0.54 40.36
CA TYR A 693 -0.36 -1.84 41.00
C TYR A 693 -0.67 -1.73 42.49
N GLU A 694 -0.11 -0.74 43.18
CA GLU A 694 -0.42 -0.48 44.59
C GLU A 694 -1.86 0.02 44.78
N LEU A 695 -2.36 0.83 43.85
CA LEU A 695 -3.72 1.37 43.88
C LEU A 695 -4.78 0.37 43.38
N ASP A 696 -4.45 -0.42 42.36
CA ASP A 696 -5.32 -1.44 41.77
C ASP A 696 -4.50 -2.64 41.26
N PRO A 697 -4.33 -3.69 42.08
CA PRO A 697 -3.57 -4.87 41.72
C PRO A 697 -4.11 -5.62 40.50
N SER A 698 -5.39 -5.44 40.12
CA SER A 698 -5.96 -6.08 38.93
C SER A 698 -5.20 -5.71 37.64
N LYS A 699 -4.51 -4.57 37.64
CA LYS A 699 -3.65 -4.09 36.56
C LYS A 699 -2.48 -5.01 36.26
N ILE A 700 -2.03 -5.81 37.23
CA ILE A 700 -0.98 -6.82 37.03
C ILE A 700 -1.39 -7.85 35.97
N TYR A 701 -2.66 -8.29 35.99
CA TYR A 701 -3.18 -9.23 34.98
C TYR A 701 -3.26 -8.58 33.59
N ARG A 702 -3.60 -7.29 33.54
CA ARG A 702 -3.67 -6.52 32.29
C ARG A 702 -2.30 -6.35 31.62
N SER A 703 -1.24 -6.23 32.40
CA SER A 703 0.13 -5.97 31.92
C SER A 703 0.66 -6.98 30.91
N LYS A 704 0.15 -8.21 30.92
CA LYS A 704 0.51 -9.26 29.94
C LYS A 704 -0.06 -8.98 28.54
N LEU A 705 -1.11 -8.16 28.45
CA LEU A 705 -1.80 -7.82 27.21
C LEU A 705 -1.22 -6.56 26.55
N ASP A 706 -0.52 -5.71 27.32
CA ASP A 706 -0.01 -4.43 26.85
C ASP A 706 1.53 -4.49 26.63
N PRO A 707 2.02 -4.38 25.39
CA PRO A 707 3.43 -4.54 25.04
C PRO A 707 4.36 -3.54 25.73
N GLU A 708 3.95 -2.28 25.88
CA GLU A 708 4.74 -1.24 26.56
C GLU A 708 5.03 -1.64 28.00
N VAL A 709 4.03 -2.16 28.69
CA VAL A 709 4.12 -2.58 30.08
C VAL A 709 4.94 -3.87 30.20
N THR A 710 4.70 -4.86 29.33
CA THR A 710 5.48 -6.09 29.29
C THR A 710 6.96 -5.79 29.01
N ALA A 711 7.26 -4.85 28.11
CA ALA A 711 8.62 -4.42 27.79
C ALA A 711 9.28 -3.73 29.00
N LEU A 712 8.56 -2.84 29.70
CA LEU A 712 9.05 -2.20 30.93
C LEU A 712 9.38 -3.22 32.03
N ILE A 713 8.48 -4.18 32.29
CA ILE A 713 8.69 -5.22 33.32
C ILE A 713 9.94 -6.04 33.01
N ARG A 714 10.09 -6.49 31.75
CA ARG A 714 11.25 -7.29 31.31
C ARG A 714 12.55 -6.48 31.36
N LYS A 715 12.53 -5.23 30.87
CA LYS A 715 13.72 -4.39 30.79
C LYS A 715 14.26 -4.00 32.17
N HIS A 716 13.36 -3.77 33.13
CA HIS A 716 13.72 -3.35 34.49
C HIS A 716 13.68 -4.49 35.53
N ASN A 717 13.51 -5.74 35.11
CA ASN A 717 13.45 -6.93 35.98
C ASN A 717 12.45 -6.80 37.14
N LEU A 718 11.28 -6.21 36.88
CA LEU A 718 10.29 -5.87 37.91
C LEU A 718 9.45 -7.06 38.40
N GLN A 719 9.65 -8.26 37.84
CA GLN A 719 8.82 -9.43 38.14
C GLN A 719 8.78 -9.74 39.64
N SER A 720 9.93 -9.73 40.31
CA SER A 720 10.01 -9.97 41.75
C SER A 720 9.25 -8.95 42.61
N HIS A 721 9.03 -7.73 42.10
CA HIS A 721 8.26 -6.70 42.79
C HIS A 721 6.75 -6.91 42.55
N VAL A 722 6.38 -7.29 41.34
CA VAL A 722 5.00 -7.67 40.97
C VAL A 722 4.53 -8.85 41.82
N ASP A 723 5.37 -9.88 41.96
CA ASP A 723 5.03 -11.09 42.74
C ASP A 723 4.78 -10.74 44.21
N ARG A 724 5.58 -9.84 44.81
CA ARG A 724 5.37 -9.38 46.20
C ARG A 724 4.07 -8.62 46.41
N ILE A 725 3.62 -7.85 45.41
CA ILE A 725 2.34 -7.11 45.50
C ILE A 725 1.18 -8.11 45.49
N LEU A 726 1.23 -9.10 44.58
CA LEU A 726 0.23 -10.18 44.52
C LEU A 726 0.18 -11.01 45.81
N GLU A 727 1.33 -11.34 46.39
CA GLU A 727 1.38 -12.07 47.67
C GLU A 727 0.70 -11.30 48.80
N LYS A 728 0.93 -9.98 48.90
CA LYS A 728 0.29 -9.11 49.91
C LYS A 728 -1.22 -9.00 49.71
N GLU A 729 -1.68 -8.99 48.46
CA GLU A 729 -3.12 -8.94 48.15
C GLU A 729 -3.80 -10.26 48.53
N ASN A 730 -3.25 -11.40 48.12
CA ASN A 730 -3.78 -12.72 48.46
C ASN A 730 -3.88 -12.93 49.98
N GLN A 731 -2.88 -12.47 50.74
CA GLN A 731 -2.92 -12.52 52.21
C GLN A 731 -4.05 -11.65 52.80
N LYS A 732 -4.34 -10.47 52.24
CA LYS A 732 -5.47 -9.63 52.68
C LYS A 732 -6.81 -10.32 52.43
N THR A 733 -6.99 -10.96 51.28
CA THR A 733 -8.23 -11.66 50.93
C THR A 733 -8.47 -12.87 51.85
N GLU A 734 -7.43 -13.62 52.17
CA GLU A 734 -7.49 -14.74 53.14
C GLU A 734 -7.80 -14.29 54.58
N THR A 735 -7.50 -13.04 54.95
CA THR A 735 -7.83 -12.52 56.30
C THR A 735 -9.29 -12.05 56.42
N ILE A 736 -9.98 -11.82 55.29
CA ILE A 736 -11.37 -11.34 55.27
C ILE A 736 -12.36 -12.52 55.30
N ASP A 737 -11.99 -13.68 54.75
CA ASP A 737 -12.82 -14.91 54.79
C ASP A 737 -12.82 -15.64 56.15
N ILE A 738 -12.09 -15.14 57.15
CA ILE A 738 -12.00 -15.71 58.52
C ILE A 738 -12.71 -14.80 59.56
N LYS A 739 -13.47 -13.78 59.13
CA LYS A 739 -14.36 -12.97 59.99
C LYS A 739 -15.77 -12.97 59.47
#